data_AF-A0A418MZS2-F1
#
_entry.id   AF-A0A418MZS2-F1
#
_cell.length_a   1.000
_cell.length_b   1.000
_cell.length_c   1.000
_cell.angle_alpha   90.00
_cell.angle_beta   90.00
_cell.angle_gamma   90.00
#
_symmetry.space_group_name_H-M   'P 1'
#
loop_
_entity.id
_entity.type
_entity.pdbx_description
1 polymer ?
#
loop_
_entity_poly.entity_id
_entity_poly.type
_entity_poly.pdbx_seq_one_letter_code
_entity_poly.pdbx_strand_id
1 'polypeptide(L)'
;MKIALTAFVATALIGGSAAAGMAAPPAGAGVNRTFDVEVVSTRADMISGGNALVRVDVPRNVPPHQVKVHLGGRNLTGQFRPVGDGRTLLGLVDDLKLGRNKLEVRANGLGHGRPKADVTLVNHPAEGPVFSGPHIPMFCTASGNPWNLGPVDENCHVAAPRVTYQYRTTTGSFAALPDGPLPANLATTTTSDGRTVPYIVRVERGTINRAVYEIALLHEPGTALPDPWTATDGWNDRLVYTFGGACGIGYTQATSTGGVMNHTLLARGYAVASSTFNVYANNCNDVTSAETAMMVKEHFIETYGAPDFTMGWGGSAGTMQQLLISNAYPGILNGVIGQIGYPDERSVTMTGHECRFITQAAPAAGLSTAQRTAVTGFASPNTCGGYQNFDSVDWPATCPNHVPAAQRYHPVNNPTGIRCAMADFISNVYGVDPATGFGRPIIPDTVGVQYGLQTLESGVLTPEQFVRLNEGIGGLDVEGNRTPQRTSANVDAIKVAYETGRVNQFDGGLRWIPIIETRGYTDPSGDFHDRVRSWNMRERILASNGNADNHISITAASGAAAGTAGTVALDGMEAWLTARTALAAARPELDDVALTRLSRPEGLADGCITATGDRIVEELTLDPAAQCNQLFPFHRNPRIIAGGPTSSAVLKCQLQPLNRAAYGVSFTDEQWQRLQAVFPGGVCDWSKPGVGQVPLKSTWIRF
;
A
#
# COMPACT_ATOMS: atom_id res chain seq x y z
N MET A 1 -13.51 -14.46 -52.00
CA MET A 1 -14.02 -15.85 -52.02
C MET A 1 -12.99 -16.73 -51.34
N LYS A 2 -13.44 -17.63 -50.45
CA LYS A 2 -12.70 -18.44 -49.45
C LYS A 2 -12.46 -17.75 -48.10
N ILE A 3 -13.47 -17.89 -47.26
CA ILE A 3 -13.46 -17.73 -45.80
C ILE A 3 -12.80 -18.99 -45.22
N ALA A 4 -11.82 -18.83 -44.34
CA ALA A 4 -11.26 -19.91 -43.53
C ALA A 4 -11.39 -19.53 -42.05
N LEU A 5 -12.27 -20.29 -41.38
CA LEU A 5 -12.60 -20.24 -39.97
C LEU A 5 -11.53 -21.04 -39.21
N THR A 6 -10.84 -20.44 -38.24
CA THR A 6 -9.96 -21.20 -37.34
C THR A 6 -10.33 -20.87 -35.89
N ALA A 7 -10.71 -21.92 -35.16
CA ALA A 7 -11.29 -21.89 -33.83
C ALA A 7 -10.28 -21.49 -32.75
N PHE A 8 -10.68 -20.57 -31.88
CA PHE A 8 -10.02 -20.31 -30.60
C PHE A 8 -10.56 -21.30 -29.56
N VAL A 9 -9.67 -22.13 -29.02
CA VAL A 9 -9.94 -22.95 -27.83
C VAL A 9 -9.79 -22.03 -26.61
N ALA A 10 -10.91 -21.69 -25.98
CA ALA A 10 -10.93 -20.98 -24.71
C ALA A 10 -10.75 -22.00 -23.57
N THR A 11 -9.57 -22.00 -22.96
CA THR A 11 -9.29 -22.73 -21.72
C THR A 11 -9.73 -21.85 -20.55
N ALA A 12 -10.88 -22.14 -19.97
CA ALA A 12 -11.37 -21.46 -18.77
C ALA A 12 -10.55 -21.89 -17.53
N LEU A 13 -9.73 -20.99 -17.02
CA LEU A 13 -9.08 -21.09 -15.71
C LEU A 13 -9.97 -20.36 -14.69
N ILE A 14 -10.61 -21.13 -13.81
CA ILE A 14 -11.43 -20.63 -12.71
C ILE A 14 -10.47 -20.20 -11.58
N GLY A 15 -10.21 -18.90 -11.50
CA GLY A 15 -9.57 -18.25 -10.35
C GLY A 15 -10.63 -17.53 -9.52
N GLY A 16 -11.08 -18.15 -8.44
CA GLY A 16 -12.01 -17.53 -7.48
C GLY A 16 -11.24 -16.64 -6.50
N SER A 17 -11.44 -15.33 -6.60
CA SER A 17 -11.05 -14.34 -5.59
C SER A 17 -12.22 -14.19 -4.62
N ALA A 18 -12.04 -14.56 -3.35
CA ALA A 18 -13.03 -14.31 -2.31
C ALA A 18 -12.75 -12.93 -1.68
N ALA A 19 -13.64 -11.97 -1.94
CA ALA A 19 -13.79 -10.77 -1.13
C ALA A 19 -14.72 -11.12 0.04
N ALA A 20 -14.24 -10.98 1.28
CA ALA A 20 -15.08 -11.11 2.47
C ALA A 20 -16.00 -9.90 2.56
N GLY A 21 -17.22 -10.05 2.04
CA GLY A 21 -18.34 -9.15 2.29
C GLY A 21 -19.48 -9.98 2.85
N MET A 22 -20.07 -9.55 3.96
CA MET A 22 -21.30 -10.14 4.50
C MET A 22 -22.46 -9.91 3.50
N ALA A 23 -22.59 -10.79 2.52
CA ALA A 23 -23.72 -10.80 1.60
C ALA A 23 -24.73 -11.88 2.03
N ALA A 24 -26.00 -11.48 2.19
CA ALA A 24 -27.10 -12.44 2.22
C ALA A 24 -27.23 -13.12 0.83
N PRO A 25 -27.55 -14.42 0.76
CA PRO A 25 -27.51 -15.16 -0.50
C PRO A 25 -28.60 -14.71 -1.49
N PRO A 26 -28.35 -14.80 -2.81
CA PRO A 26 -29.30 -14.42 -3.85
C PRO A 26 -30.61 -15.21 -3.75
N ALA A 27 -31.74 -14.49 -3.79
CA ALA A 27 -33.06 -15.08 -3.94
C ALA A 27 -33.28 -15.54 -5.39
N GLY A 28 -32.82 -16.76 -5.72
CA GLY A 28 -33.04 -17.33 -7.06
C GLY A 28 -32.35 -18.63 -7.42
N ALA A 29 -31.58 -19.26 -6.53
CA ALA A 29 -30.97 -20.57 -6.78
C ALA A 29 -31.74 -21.68 -6.03
N GLY A 30 -31.87 -22.87 -6.63
CA GLY A 30 -32.53 -24.02 -5.99
C GLY A 30 -32.05 -24.27 -4.56
N VAL A 31 -32.91 -24.80 -3.70
CA VAL A 31 -32.65 -25.02 -2.26
C VAL A 31 -31.21 -25.49 -2.03
N ASN A 32 -30.36 -24.64 -1.44
CA ASN A 32 -28.98 -25.00 -1.14
C ASN A 32 -28.99 -26.24 -0.21
N ARG A 33 -28.47 -27.37 -0.71
CA ARG A 33 -28.50 -28.67 -0.02
C ARG A 33 -27.19 -28.98 0.68
N THR A 34 -26.17 -28.12 0.57
CA THR A 34 -24.82 -28.33 1.10
C THR A 34 -24.44 -27.22 2.09
N PHE A 35 -23.48 -27.51 2.97
CA PHE A 35 -22.88 -26.47 3.81
C PHE A 35 -22.03 -25.54 2.95
N ASP A 36 -22.06 -24.25 3.27
CA ASP A 36 -21.04 -23.30 2.83
C ASP A 36 -20.15 -22.97 4.03
N VAL A 37 -18.84 -22.99 3.83
CA VAL A 37 -17.85 -22.87 4.92
C VAL A 37 -16.78 -21.86 4.49
N GLU A 38 -16.73 -20.75 5.20
CA GLU A 38 -15.82 -19.64 4.93
C GLU A 38 -14.90 -19.41 6.14
N VAL A 39 -13.61 -19.21 5.87
CA VAL A 39 -12.68 -18.66 6.87
C VAL A 39 -12.79 -17.15 6.81
N VAL A 40 -13.23 -16.54 7.91
CA VAL A 40 -13.57 -15.11 7.99
C VAL A 40 -12.38 -14.26 8.41
N SER A 41 -11.48 -14.81 9.23
CA SER A 41 -10.31 -14.06 9.73
C SER A 41 -9.26 -13.81 8.65
N THR A 42 -9.11 -14.72 7.69
CA THR A 42 -8.21 -14.60 6.55
C THR A 42 -8.55 -15.63 5.48
N ARG A 43 -7.76 -15.72 4.41
CA ARG A 43 -7.87 -16.80 3.42
C ARG A 43 -7.51 -18.14 4.07
N ALA A 44 -8.29 -19.18 3.77
CA ALA A 44 -8.09 -20.52 4.33
C ALA A 44 -6.68 -21.11 4.10
N ASP A 45 -5.93 -20.61 3.11
CA ASP A 45 -4.58 -21.05 2.79
C ASP A 45 -3.45 -20.16 3.34
N MET A 46 -3.79 -19.17 4.17
CA MET A 46 -2.89 -18.13 4.69
C MET A 46 -3.12 -17.86 6.19
N ILE A 47 -3.60 -18.86 6.92
CA ILE A 47 -3.85 -18.75 8.36
C ILE A 47 -2.53 -18.62 9.10
N SER A 48 -2.47 -17.75 10.12
CA SER A 48 -1.29 -17.61 10.98
C SER A 48 -1.66 -17.73 12.45
N GLY A 49 -0.68 -18.01 13.31
CA GLY A 49 -0.89 -17.97 14.76
C GLY A 49 -1.63 -19.17 15.37
N GLY A 50 -2.09 -20.13 14.55
CA GLY A 50 -2.64 -21.40 15.06
C GLY A 50 -4.15 -21.43 15.26
N ASN A 51 -4.88 -20.40 14.84
CA ASN A 51 -6.32 -20.28 14.98
C ASN A 51 -6.94 -19.63 13.74
N ALA A 52 -8.25 -19.80 13.56
CA ALA A 52 -9.01 -19.19 12.47
C ALA A 52 -10.48 -19.03 12.86
N LEU A 53 -11.08 -17.88 12.55
CA LEU A 53 -12.52 -17.70 12.71
C LEU A 53 -13.25 -18.27 11.49
N VAL A 54 -14.18 -19.21 11.70
CA VAL A 54 -14.87 -19.93 10.62
C VAL A 54 -16.37 -19.74 10.71
N ARG A 55 -16.98 -19.37 9.58
CA ARG A 55 -18.42 -19.30 9.36
C ARG A 55 -18.91 -20.55 8.63
N VAL A 56 -20.05 -21.08 9.07
CA VAL A 56 -20.74 -22.22 8.45
C VAL A 56 -22.18 -21.84 8.20
N ASP A 57 -22.56 -21.69 6.93
CA ASP A 57 -23.94 -21.47 6.54
C ASP A 57 -24.66 -22.82 6.37
N VAL A 58 -25.70 -23.03 7.19
CA VAL A 58 -26.37 -24.33 7.33
C VAL A 58 -27.50 -24.45 6.30
N PRO A 59 -27.51 -25.48 5.43
CA PRO A 59 -28.55 -25.65 4.41
C PRO A 59 -29.91 -25.97 5.03
N ARG A 60 -31.00 -25.49 4.42
CA ARG A 60 -32.36 -25.50 5.00
C ARG A 60 -32.88 -26.87 5.44
N ASN A 61 -32.36 -27.95 4.85
CA ASN A 61 -32.70 -29.34 5.17
C ASN A 61 -31.97 -29.89 6.41
N VAL A 62 -31.06 -29.13 7.03
CA VAL A 62 -30.34 -29.50 8.24
C VAL A 62 -30.75 -28.58 9.40
N PRO A 63 -31.26 -29.14 10.51
CA PRO A 63 -31.42 -28.39 11.75
C PRO A 63 -30.04 -27.98 12.32
N PRO A 64 -29.81 -26.73 12.75
CA PRO A 64 -28.51 -26.28 13.25
C PRO A 64 -27.92 -27.14 14.38
N HIS A 65 -28.75 -27.65 15.29
CA HIS A 65 -28.30 -28.54 16.38
C HIS A 65 -27.79 -29.92 15.91
N GLN A 66 -28.02 -30.28 14.64
CA GLN A 66 -27.54 -31.52 14.02
C GLN A 66 -26.21 -31.35 13.28
N VAL A 67 -25.66 -30.14 13.26
CA VAL A 67 -24.36 -29.87 12.66
C VAL A 67 -23.25 -30.41 13.56
N LYS A 68 -22.27 -31.06 12.97
CA LYS A 68 -21.06 -31.54 13.63
C LYS A 68 -19.83 -31.03 12.90
N VAL A 69 -18.90 -30.45 13.66
CA VAL A 69 -17.65 -29.89 13.13
C VAL A 69 -16.46 -30.62 13.75
N HIS A 70 -15.52 -31.09 12.92
CA HIS A 70 -14.33 -31.82 13.35
C HIS A 70 -13.07 -31.29 12.69
N LEU A 71 -11.98 -31.16 13.44
CA LEU A 71 -10.65 -30.80 12.93
C LEU A 71 -9.71 -32.01 13.10
N GLY A 72 -9.38 -32.68 12.00
CA GLY A 72 -8.48 -33.85 12.05
C GLY A 72 -8.92 -34.94 13.06
N GLY A 73 -10.23 -35.09 13.29
CA GLY A 73 -10.82 -36.00 14.28
C GLY A 73 -11.17 -35.37 15.65
N ARG A 74 -10.63 -34.19 15.99
CA ARG A 74 -11.01 -33.41 17.19
C ARG A 74 -12.40 -32.81 17.01
N ASN A 75 -13.34 -33.09 17.91
CA ASN A 75 -14.71 -32.58 17.80
C ASN A 75 -14.78 -31.11 18.30
N LEU A 76 -15.07 -30.19 17.39
CA LEU A 76 -15.17 -28.75 17.65
C LEU A 76 -16.61 -28.24 17.70
N THR A 77 -17.61 -29.12 17.63
CA THR A 77 -19.02 -28.71 17.52
C THR A 77 -19.45 -27.71 18.59
N GLY A 78 -18.94 -27.82 19.83
CA GLY A 78 -19.29 -26.91 20.92
C GLY A 78 -18.69 -25.51 20.81
N GLN A 79 -17.72 -25.29 19.91
CA GLN A 79 -17.12 -23.98 19.65
C GLN A 79 -17.93 -23.14 18.65
N PHE A 80 -18.87 -23.76 17.93
CA PHE A 80 -19.70 -23.09 16.92
C PHE A 80 -21.03 -22.64 17.52
N ARG A 81 -21.29 -21.32 17.46
CA ARG A 81 -22.51 -20.70 18.00
C ARG A 81 -23.35 -20.11 16.86
N PRO A 82 -24.69 -20.21 16.92
CA PRO A 82 -25.55 -19.52 15.96
C PRO A 82 -25.36 -17.99 16.03
N VAL A 83 -25.33 -17.34 14.86
CA VAL A 83 -25.32 -15.88 14.69
C VAL A 83 -26.42 -15.46 13.72
N GLY A 84 -26.85 -14.19 13.78
CA GLY A 84 -27.85 -13.64 12.86
C GLY A 84 -29.18 -14.39 12.90
N ASP A 85 -29.60 -14.94 11.75
CA ASP A 85 -30.87 -15.65 11.56
C ASP A 85 -30.95 -17.05 12.22
N GLY A 86 -29.87 -17.46 12.91
CA GLY A 86 -29.75 -18.75 13.57
C GLY A 86 -29.42 -19.92 12.64
N ARG A 87 -29.20 -19.67 11.35
CA ARG A 87 -28.77 -20.66 10.35
C ARG A 87 -27.30 -20.51 9.95
N THR A 88 -26.65 -19.44 10.37
CA THR A 88 -25.21 -19.29 10.30
C THR A 88 -24.59 -19.66 11.64
N LEU A 89 -23.55 -20.51 11.62
CA LEU A 89 -22.76 -20.83 12.80
C LEU A 89 -21.38 -20.18 12.68
N LEU A 90 -20.90 -19.57 13.75
CA LEU A 90 -19.57 -18.97 13.83
C LEU A 90 -18.77 -19.65 14.94
N GLY A 91 -17.55 -20.09 14.64
CA GLY A 91 -16.67 -20.78 15.57
C GLY A 91 -15.21 -20.38 15.41
N LEU A 92 -14.51 -20.18 16.52
CA LEU A 92 -13.06 -20.03 16.54
C LEU A 92 -12.42 -21.42 16.55
N VAL A 93 -11.77 -21.79 15.45
CA VAL A 93 -11.03 -23.04 15.31
C VAL A 93 -9.61 -22.80 15.81
N ASP A 94 -9.23 -23.40 16.93
CA ASP A 94 -7.91 -23.28 17.57
C ASP A 94 -7.01 -24.51 17.33
N ASP A 95 -5.82 -24.51 17.92
CA ASP A 95 -4.83 -25.61 17.89
C ASP A 95 -4.52 -26.15 16.48
N LEU A 96 -4.47 -25.27 15.47
CA LEU A 96 -4.09 -25.65 14.12
C LEU A 96 -2.60 -26.02 14.09
N LYS A 97 -2.30 -27.20 13.57
CA LYS A 97 -0.92 -27.62 13.33
C LYS A 97 -0.33 -26.82 12.17
N LEU A 98 0.97 -26.57 12.16
CA LEU A 98 1.63 -25.99 11.00
C LEU A 98 1.36 -26.83 9.73
N GLY A 99 1.10 -26.15 8.63
CA GLY A 99 0.70 -26.75 7.36
C GLY A 99 -0.78 -27.09 7.29
N ARG A 100 -1.10 -28.18 6.58
CA ARG A 100 -2.49 -28.53 6.20
C ARG A 100 -3.25 -29.16 7.36
N ASN A 101 -4.41 -28.61 7.67
CA ASN A 101 -5.42 -29.15 8.58
C ASN A 101 -6.73 -29.35 7.83
N LYS A 102 -7.50 -30.37 8.21
CA LYS A 102 -8.79 -30.67 7.58
C LYS A 102 -9.93 -30.36 8.54
N LEU A 103 -10.78 -29.41 8.18
CA LEU A 103 -12.03 -29.09 8.86
C LEU A 103 -13.18 -29.79 8.13
N GLU A 104 -13.91 -30.64 8.84
CA GLU A 104 -15.05 -31.38 8.31
C GLU A 104 -16.34 -30.91 8.99
N VAL A 105 -17.32 -30.51 8.19
CA VAL A 105 -18.68 -30.13 8.62
C VAL A 105 -19.65 -31.17 8.09
N ARG A 106 -20.46 -31.78 8.95
CA ARG A 106 -21.42 -32.83 8.57
C ARG A 106 -22.72 -32.75 9.37
N ALA A 107 -23.82 -33.20 8.76
CA ALA A 107 -25.07 -33.44 9.48
C ALA A 107 -25.05 -34.81 10.19
N ASN A 108 -25.52 -34.90 11.43
CA ASN A 108 -25.61 -36.16 12.20
C ASN A 108 -27.01 -36.81 12.19
N GLY A 109 -27.92 -36.38 11.31
CA GLY A 109 -29.28 -36.89 11.21
C GLY A 109 -29.43 -38.21 10.41
N LEU A 110 -30.60 -38.85 10.57
CA LEU A 110 -30.98 -40.10 9.87
C LEU A 110 -31.66 -39.87 8.50
N GLY A 111 -31.85 -38.63 8.07
CA GLY A 111 -32.51 -38.28 6.81
C GLY A 111 -31.67 -38.52 5.55
N HIS A 112 -32.34 -38.69 4.41
CA HIS A 112 -31.69 -38.85 3.10
C HIS A 112 -30.98 -37.55 2.67
N GLY A 113 -29.68 -37.62 2.41
CA GLY A 113 -28.87 -36.54 1.82
C GLY A 113 -27.59 -36.16 2.58
N ARG A 114 -27.51 -36.42 3.90
CA ARG A 114 -26.36 -36.15 4.81
C ARG A 114 -25.28 -35.23 4.21
N PRO A 115 -25.55 -33.91 4.11
CA PRO A 115 -24.58 -33.01 3.52
C PRO A 115 -23.29 -33.01 4.35
N LYS A 116 -22.18 -32.84 3.63
CA LYS A 116 -20.84 -32.72 4.17
C LYS A 116 -20.11 -31.62 3.41
N ALA A 117 -19.29 -30.85 4.11
CA ALA A 117 -18.28 -29.98 3.52
C ALA A 117 -16.94 -30.26 4.19
N ASP A 118 -15.87 -30.22 3.40
CA ASP A 118 -14.50 -30.36 3.87
C ASP A 118 -13.72 -29.12 3.41
N VAL A 119 -13.07 -28.42 4.35
CA VAL A 119 -12.19 -27.27 4.05
C VAL A 119 -10.77 -27.61 4.48
N THR A 120 -9.80 -27.31 3.62
CA THR A 120 -8.39 -27.35 4.01
C THR A 120 -7.99 -26.00 4.58
N LEU A 121 -7.51 -26.00 5.81
CA LEU A 121 -6.91 -24.85 6.47
C LEU A 121 -5.39 -25.00 6.42
N VAL A 122 -4.65 -24.01 5.92
CA VAL A 122 -3.18 -24.03 5.92
C VAL A 122 -2.69 -23.00 6.93
N ASN A 123 -2.16 -23.49 8.05
CA ASN A 123 -1.62 -22.66 9.11
C ASN A 123 -0.12 -22.46 8.94
N HIS A 124 0.34 -21.25 9.21
CA HIS A 124 1.72 -20.79 9.14
C HIS A 124 2.19 -20.31 10.53
N PRO A 125 3.51 -20.23 10.78
CA PRO A 125 4.03 -19.73 12.05
C PRO A 125 3.60 -18.28 12.32
N ALA A 126 3.50 -17.89 13.60
CA ALA A 126 3.13 -16.53 14.00
C ALA A 126 4.19 -15.48 13.59
N GLU A 127 5.43 -15.93 13.39
CA GLU A 127 6.55 -15.15 12.89
C GLU A 127 6.60 -15.02 11.36
N GLY A 128 5.73 -15.72 10.63
CA GLY A 128 5.82 -15.85 9.18
C GLY A 128 6.93 -16.83 8.72
N PRO A 129 7.23 -16.87 7.41
CA PRO A 129 6.50 -16.20 6.34
C PRO A 129 5.24 -16.99 5.94
N VAL A 130 4.24 -16.29 5.42
CA VAL A 130 3.02 -16.87 4.82
C VAL A 130 3.11 -16.84 3.29
N PHE A 131 3.57 -15.71 2.74
CA PHE A 131 3.77 -15.47 1.31
C PHE A 131 4.95 -14.52 0.98
N SER A 132 5.61 -13.92 1.97
CA SER A 132 6.72 -12.98 1.77
C SER A 132 8.07 -13.62 1.41
N GLY A 133 8.14 -14.94 1.49
CA GLY A 133 9.36 -15.71 1.25
C GLY A 133 10.31 -15.73 2.45
N PRO A 134 11.52 -16.29 2.30
CA PRO A 134 12.47 -16.43 3.39
C PRO A 134 12.72 -15.12 4.15
N HIS A 135 12.79 -15.21 5.47
CA HIS A 135 13.06 -14.05 6.32
C HIS A 135 14.41 -13.43 6.05
N ILE A 136 14.44 -12.10 6.02
CA ILE A 136 15.66 -11.32 6.17
C ILE A 136 16.16 -11.35 7.64
N PRO A 137 17.47 -11.15 7.89
CA PRO A 137 17.99 -11.02 9.24
C PRO A 137 17.27 -9.94 10.06
N MET A 138 17.21 -10.11 11.38
CA MET A 138 16.57 -9.14 12.26
C MET A 138 17.15 -9.21 13.68
N PHE A 139 17.29 -8.06 14.31
CA PHE A 139 17.60 -7.92 15.72
C PHE A 139 16.31 -7.66 16.50
N CYS A 140 15.99 -8.53 17.44
CA CYS A 140 14.78 -8.41 18.24
C CYS A 140 14.98 -7.32 19.32
N THR A 141 14.16 -6.28 19.29
CA THR A 141 14.34 -5.05 20.09
C THR A 141 13.11 -4.67 20.93
N ALA A 142 12.00 -5.43 20.85
CA ALA A 142 10.75 -5.08 21.55
C ALA A 142 10.83 -5.21 23.08
N SER A 143 11.87 -5.86 23.61
CA SER A 143 12.14 -5.90 25.04
C SER A 143 12.60 -4.54 25.60
N GLY A 144 13.21 -3.70 24.76
CA GLY A 144 13.73 -2.39 25.14
C GLY A 144 12.77 -1.23 24.90
N ASN A 145 13.24 -0.02 25.22
CA ASN A 145 12.51 1.22 24.97
C ASN A 145 12.28 1.43 23.45
N PRO A 146 11.09 1.92 23.02
CA PRO A 146 9.97 2.38 23.84
C PRO A 146 8.96 1.29 24.23
N TRP A 147 9.09 0.10 23.68
CA TRP A 147 8.07 -0.94 23.78
C TRP A 147 7.97 -1.57 25.16
N ASN A 148 9.13 -1.93 25.75
CA ASN A 148 9.21 -2.54 27.07
C ASN A 148 8.21 -3.72 27.22
N LEU A 149 8.15 -4.61 26.23
CA LEU A 149 7.18 -5.72 26.20
C LEU A 149 7.67 -7.00 26.92
N GLY A 150 8.84 -6.92 27.56
CA GLY A 150 9.47 -8.07 28.22
C GLY A 150 10.36 -8.87 27.28
N PRO A 151 10.84 -10.04 27.71
CA PRO A 151 11.72 -10.90 26.91
C PRO A 151 11.11 -11.23 25.55
N VAL A 152 11.96 -11.23 24.52
CA VAL A 152 11.63 -11.67 23.15
C VAL A 152 12.39 -12.95 22.84
N ASP A 153 11.78 -13.87 22.11
CA ASP A 153 12.42 -15.10 21.66
C ASP A 153 13.28 -14.89 20.38
N GLU A 154 13.84 -15.98 19.85
CA GLU A 154 14.67 -15.97 18.63
C GLU A 154 13.91 -15.54 17.36
N ASN A 155 12.59 -15.67 17.37
CA ASN A 155 11.68 -15.23 16.32
C ASN A 155 11.13 -13.82 16.57
N CYS A 156 11.70 -13.10 17.54
CA CYS A 156 11.30 -11.76 17.96
C CYS A 156 9.87 -11.70 18.54
N HIS A 157 9.38 -12.79 19.11
CA HIS A 157 8.07 -12.83 19.74
C HIS A 157 8.09 -12.58 21.23
N VAL A 158 7.12 -11.81 21.70
CA VAL A 158 6.82 -11.65 23.13
C VAL A 158 5.89 -12.77 23.60
N ALA A 159 6.02 -13.18 24.86
CA ALA A 159 5.25 -14.31 25.39
C ALA A 159 3.73 -14.05 25.43
N ALA A 160 3.30 -12.81 25.61
CA ALA A 160 1.90 -12.41 25.58
C ALA A 160 1.75 -10.91 25.23
N PRO A 161 0.63 -10.49 24.64
CA PRO A 161 0.34 -9.07 24.44
C PRO A 161 0.25 -8.30 25.76
N ARG A 162 0.73 -7.05 25.76
CA ARG A 162 0.59 -6.10 26.86
C ARG A 162 -0.55 -5.14 26.59
N VAL A 163 -1.46 -5.02 27.56
CA VAL A 163 -2.58 -4.07 27.51
C VAL A 163 -2.26 -2.86 28.39
N THR A 164 -2.53 -1.67 27.86
CA THR A 164 -2.49 -0.40 28.59
C THR A 164 -3.77 0.38 28.31
N TYR A 165 -4.13 1.28 29.22
CA TYR A 165 -5.26 2.18 29.02
C TYR A 165 -4.81 3.63 28.98
N GLN A 166 -5.39 4.38 28.07
CA GLN A 166 -5.28 5.82 27.94
C GLN A 166 -6.67 6.43 28.07
N TYR A 167 -6.77 7.69 28.41
CA TYR A 167 -8.04 8.43 28.36
C TYR A 167 -7.83 9.81 27.76
N ARG A 168 -8.89 10.39 27.22
CA ARG A 168 -8.88 11.78 26.76
C ARG A 168 -9.33 12.70 27.88
N THR A 169 -8.53 13.72 28.17
CA THR A 169 -8.86 14.76 29.14
C THR A 169 -9.92 15.71 28.57
N THR A 170 -10.64 16.41 29.43
CA THR A 170 -11.53 17.52 29.04
C THR A 170 -10.80 18.68 28.35
N THR A 171 -9.47 18.74 28.44
CA THR A 171 -8.61 19.68 27.71
C THR A 171 -8.16 19.18 26.33
N GLY A 172 -8.54 17.96 25.94
CA GLY A 172 -8.29 17.40 24.60
C GLY A 172 -6.99 16.60 24.43
N SER A 173 -6.28 16.29 25.51
CA SER A 173 -5.03 15.50 25.46
C SER A 173 -5.27 14.04 25.83
N PHE A 174 -4.46 13.12 25.28
CA PHE A 174 -4.41 11.75 25.80
C PHE A 174 -3.47 11.67 27.01
N ALA A 175 -3.88 10.93 28.04
CA ALA A 175 -3.09 10.65 29.23
C ALA A 175 -3.26 9.19 29.66
N ALA A 176 -2.26 8.62 30.33
CA ALA A 176 -2.35 7.28 30.87
C ALA A 176 -3.49 7.21 31.90
N LEU A 177 -4.32 6.17 31.82
CA LEU A 177 -5.37 5.95 32.82
C LEU A 177 -4.71 5.39 34.09
N PRO A 178 -4.85 6.07 35.25
CA PRO A 178 -4.30 5.56 36.51
C PRO A 178 -5.09 4.35 37.02
N ASP A 179 -4.43 3.54 37.84
CA ASP A 179 -5.12 2.49 38.59
C ASP A 179 -6.11 3.12 39.60
N GLY A 180 -7.31 2.56 39.73
CA GLY A 180 -8.33 3.01 40.69
C GLY A 180 -9.48 3.78 40.04
N PRO A 181 -10.05 4.81 40.71
CA PRO A 181 -11.24 5.51 40.22
C PRO A 181 -10.95 6.32 38.95
N LEU A 182 -11.96 6.45 38.08
CA LEU A 182 -11.85 7.23 36.86
C LEU A 182 -11.47 8.70 37.16
N PRO A 183 -10.54 9.31 36.38
CA PRO A 183 -10.13 10.69 36.58
C PRO A 183 -11.30 11.68 36.45
N ALA A 184 -11.37 12.68 37.33
CA ALA A 184 -12.42 13.70 37.30
C ALA A 184 -12.45 14.55 36.01
N ASN A 185 -11.32 14.61 35.30
CA ASN A 185 -11.19 15.32 34.01
C ASN A 185 -11.33 14.39 32.80
N LEU A 186 -11.92 13.21 32.95
CA LEU A 186 -12.24 12.30 31.86
C LEU A 186 -13.30 12.92 30.94
N ALA A 187 -12.98 13.04 29.64
CA ALA A 187 -13.94 13.43 28.63
C ALA A 187 -14.82 12.25 28.20
N THR A 188 -15.96 12.56 27.57
CA THR A 188 -16.76 11.61 26.80
C THR A 188 -16.58 11.84 25.31
N THR A 189 -17.01 10.88 24.49
CA THR A 189 -17.09 11.03 23.04
C THR A 189 -18.35 10.38 22.50
N THR A 190 -18.75 10.78 21.29
CA THR A 190 -19.92 10.24 20.60
C THR A 190 -19.46 9.58 19.31
N THR A 191 -19.65 8.27 19.21
CA THR A 191 -19.29 7.46 18.06
C THR A 191 -20.08 7.88 16.81
N SER A 192 -19.61 7.46 15.64
CA SER A 192 -20.25 7.71 14.34
C SER A 192 -21.68 7.16 14.25
N ASP A 193 -22.01 6.15 15.06
CA ASP A 193 -23.35 5.57 15.18
C ASP A 193 -24.18 6.16 16.35
N GLY A 194 -23.69 7.23 17.00
CA GLY A 194 -24.45 8.05 17.95
C GLY A 194 -24.37 7.60 19.41
N ARG A 195 -23.58 6.57 19.74
CA ARG A 195 -23.39 6.14 21.14
C ARG A 195 -22.43 7.06 21.87
N THR A 196 -22.78 7.44 23.10
CA THR A 196 -21.92 8.28 23.94
C THR A 196 -21.27 7.43 25.03
N VAL A 197 -19.94 7.41 25.05
CA VAL A 197 -19.14 6.59 25.97
C VAL A 197 -18.06 7.43 26.65
N PRO A 198 -17.52 6.99 27.81
CA PRO A 198 -16.28 7.55 28.34
C PRO A 198 -15.16 7.44 27.31
N TYR A 199 -14.37 8.50 27.12
CA TYR A 199 -13.27 8.48 26.15
C TYR A 199 -12.04 7.80 26.75
N ILE A 200 -12.18 6.50 27.01
CA ILE A 200 -11.13 5.60 27.48
C ILE A 200 -10.75 4.69 26.31
N VAL A 201 -9.45 4.58 26.06
CA VAL A 201 -8.88 3.83 24.94
C VAL A 201 -8.06 2.68 25.51
N ARG A 202 -8.45 1.46 25.18
CA ARG A 202 -7.60 0.27 25.39
C ARG A 202 -6.57 0.22 24.28
N VAL A 203 -5.30 -0.02 24.61
CA VAL A 203 -4.22 -0.24 23.65
C VAL A 203 -3.53 -1.56 23.96
N GLU A 204 -3.66 -2.51 23.05
CA GLU A 204 -2.94 -3.78 23.06
C GLU A 204 -1.66 -3.67 22.22
N ARG A 205 -0.57 -4.25 22.72
CA ARG A 205 0.71 -4.35 22.02
C ARG A 205 1.24 -5.76 22.09
N GLY A 206 1.62 -6.33 20.96
CA GLY A 206 2.25 -7.65 20.89
C GLY A 206 3.17 -7.74 19.69
N THR A 207 3.54 -8.95 19.31
CA THR A 207 4.39 -9.22 18.15
C THR A 207 3.71 -10.18 17.18
N ILE A 208 3.72 -9.83 15.88
CA ILE A 208 3.18 -10.62 14.78
C ILE A 208 4.10 -10.38 13.57
N ASN A 209 4.44 -11.45 12.83
CA ASN A 209 5.41 -11.38 11.73
C ASN A 209 6.75 -10.73 12.13
N ARG A 210 7.23 -11.07 13.33
CA ARG A 210 8.41 -10.48 14.00
C ARG A 210 8.29 -8.98 14.33
N ALA A 211 7.24 -8.30 13.89
CA ALA A 211 6.99 -6.87 14.07
C ALA A 211 6.18 -6.60 15.34
N VAL A 212 6.40 -5.47 16.00
CA VAL A 212 5.47 -4.99 17.05
C VAL A 212 4.21 -4.44 16.40
N TYR A 213 3.04 -4.94 16.82
CA TYR A 213 1.73 -4.41 16.44
C TYR A 213 1.10 -3.62 17.59
N GLU A 214 0.19 -2.72 17.25
CA GLU A 214 -0.69 -2.02 18.19
C GLU A 214 -2.15 -2.12 17.70
N ILE A 215 -3.09 -2.35 18.63
CA ILE A 215 -4.53 -2.25 18.38
C ILE A 215 -5.15 -1.36 19.47
N ALA A 216 -5.88 -0.34 19.05
CA ALA A 216 -6.61 0.57 19.94
C ALA A 216 -8.11 0.60 19.64
N LEU A 217 -8.94 0.62 20.67
CA LEU A 217 -10.38 0.86 20.57
C LEU A 217 -10.92 1.51 21.85
N LEU A 218 -12.10 2.14 21.77
CA LEU A 218 -12.76 2.66 22.96
C LEU A 218 -13.25 1.49 23.83
N HIS A 219 -12.80 1.45 25.08
CA HIS A 219 -13.18 0.40 26.02
C HIS A 219 -12.94 0.86 27.47
N GLU A 220 -13.94 0.63 28.32
CA GLU A 220 -13.85 0.91 29.75
C GLU A 220 -13.32 -0.33 30.51
N PRO A 221 -12.24 -0.21 31.30
CA PRO A 221 -11.70 -1.32 32.09
C PRO A 221 -12.75 -1.99 32.98
N GLY A 222 -12.74 -3.33 33.03
CA GLY A 222 -13.69 -4.12 33.83
C GLY A 222 -15.03 -4.38 33.14
N THR A 223 -15.28 -3.80 31.96
CA THR A 223 -16.41 -4.16 31.10
C THR A 223 -16.01 -5.24 30.09
N ALA A 224 -16.98 -5.95 29.52
CA ALA A 224 -16.72 -6.95 28.48
C ALA A 224 -16.03 -6.30 27.27
N LEU A 225 -15.06 -7.01 26.68
CA LEU A 225 -14.47 -6.62 25.41
C LEU A 225 -15.36 -7.09 24.26
N PRO A 226 -15.32 -6.45 23.08
CA PRO A 226 -15.92 -7.03 21.90
C PRO A 226 -15.23 -8.36 21.58
N ASP A 227 -16.02 -9.31 21.11
CA ASP A 227 -15.58 -10.62 20.65
C ASP A 227 -16.34 -11.00 19.36
N PRO A 228 -15.98 -12.08 18.65
CA PRO A 228 -16.65 -12.46 17.40
C PRO A 228 -18.16 -12.67 17.47
N TRP A 229 -18.76 -12.75 18.66
CA TRP A 229 -20.20 -12.93 18.88
C TRP A 229 -20.88 -11.73 19.55
N THR A 230 -20.12 -10.80 20.12
CA THR A 230 -20.62 -9.74 21.00
C THR A 230 -19.97 -8.40 20.67
N ALA A 231 -20.75 -7.45 20.18
CA ALA A 231 -20.31 -6.06 20.01
C ALA A 231 -20.33 -5.27 21.35
N THR A 232 -19.70 -4.11 21.36
CA THR A 232 -19.67 -3.19 22.53
C THR A 232 -19.96 -1.76 22.09
N ASP A 233 -20.45 -0.93 23.00
CA ASP A 233 -20.85 0.45 22.68
C ASP A 233 -19.69 1.36 22.23
N GLY A 234 -18.44 0.99 22.52
CA GLY A 234 -17.25 1.75 22.13
C GLY A 234 -16.78 1.49 20.70
N TRP A 235 -17.20 0.40 20.06
CA TRP A 235 -16.75 0.03 18.72
C TRP A 235 -17.90 0.13 17.72
N ASN A 236 -17.67 0.84 16.61
CA ASN A 236 -18.63 1.04 15.53
C ASN A 236 -18.54 -0.04 14.43
N ASP A 237 -18.03 -1.23 14.76
CA ASP A 237 -17.82 -2.36 13.85
C ASP A 237 -16.88 -2.08 12.65
N ARG A 238 -16.12 -0.98 12.67
CA ARG A 238 -15.19 -0.62 11.58
C ARG A 238 -13.74 -0.62 12.07
N LEU A 239 -12.83 -1.01 11.17
CA LEU A 239 -11.39 -0.99 11.41
C LEU A 239 -10.70 0.03 10.52
N VAL A 240 -9.81 0.84 11.09
CA VAL A 240 -8.87 1.67 10.35
C VAL A 240 -7.46 1.15 10.58
N TYR A 241 -6.78 0.76 9.50
CA TYR A 241 -5.39 0.32 9.54
C TYR A 241 -4.47 1.49 9.16
N THR A 242 -3.62 1.94 10.10
CA THR A 242 -2.75 3.09 9.87
C THR A 242 -1.38 2.70 9.36
N PHE A 243 -0.86 3.49 8.42
CA PHE A 243 0.41 3.27 7.74
C PHE A 243 1.33 4.49 7.88
N GLY A 244 2.62 4.25 8.16
CA GLY A 244 3.64 5.29 8.28
C GLY A 244 4.39 5.59 6.97
N GLY A 245 4.89 6.82 6.84
CA GLY A 245 5.63 7.29 5.66
C GLY A 245 7.13 6.96 5.64
N ALA A 246 7.86 7.70 4.80
CA ALA A 246 9.29 7.53 4.47
C ALA A 246 9.63 6.13 3.90
N CYS A 247 10.90 5.82 3.68
CA CYS A 247 11.34 4.52 3.18
C CYS A 247 12.73 4.23 3.73
N GLY A 248 12.91 3.06 4.34
CA GLY A 248 14.15 2.62 4.96
C GLY A 248 14.28 1.11 4.98
N ILE A 249 15.52 0.66 5.16
CA ILE A 249 15.87 -0.76 5.24
C ILE A 249 15.87 -1.19 6.71
N GLY A 250 15.02 -2.15 7.05
CA GLY A 250 14.72 -2.52 8.44
C GLY A 250 15.36 -3.81 8.89
N TYR A 251 16.20 -3.76 9.92
CA TYR A 251 16.75 -4.96 10.56
C TYR A 251 16.35 -5.07 12.04
N THR A 252 15.30 -4.39 12.49
CA THR A 252 14.85 -4.42 13.90
C THR A 252 13.33 -4.38 13.99
N GLN A 253 12.78 -4.60 15.19
CA GLN A 253 11.35 -4.40 15.47
C GLN A 253 10.96 -2.91 15.50
N ALA A 254 11.90 -2.01 15.19
CA ALA A 254 11.75 -0.56 15.19
C ALA A 254 11.19 0.01 16.50
N THR A 255 10.75 1.27 16.49
CA THR A 255 10.31 2.01 17.70
C THR A 255 9.01 2.78 17.49
N SER A 256 8.34 2.64 16.35
CA SER A 256 7.08 3.31 16.05
C SER A 256 6.22 2.53 15.04
N THR A 257 4.90 2.66 15.18
CA THR A 257 3.90 2.22 14.18
C THR A 257 3.38 3.42 13.38
N GLY A 258 2.38 3.20 12.51
CA GLY A 258 1.61 4.28 11.87
C GLY A 258 0.75 5.09 12.86
N GLY A 259 0.73 4.68 14.14
CA GLY A 259 0.04 5.34 15.24
C GLY A 259 -1.41 4.90 15.34
N VAL A 260 -1.81 4.47 16.54
CA VAL A 260 -3.20 4.05 16.84
C VAL A 260 -3.95 5.07 17.70
N MET A 261 -3.24 5.98 18.37
CA MET A 261 -3.80 7.03 19.23
C MET A 261 -4.24 8.26 18.40
N ASN A 262 -5.22 8.07 17.51
CA ASN A 262 -5.73 9.12 16.62
C ASN A 262 -7.12 9.59 17.06
N HIS A 263 -7.23 10.85 17.45
CA HIS A 263 -8.49 11.44 17.90
C HIS A 263 -9.61 11.36 16.86
N THR A 264 -9.31 11.73 15.62
CA THR A 264 -10.27 11.78 14.51
C THR A 264 -10.91 10.41 14.27
N LEU A 265 -10.16 9.34 14.48
CA LEU A 265 -10.63 7.97 14.33
C LEU A 265 -11.32 7.48 15.62
N LEU A 266 -10.61 7.50 16.75
CA LEU A 266 -11.09 6.92 18.01
C LEU A 266 -12.36 7.60 18.53
N ALA A 267 -12.51 8.93 18.36
CA ALA A 267 -13.70 9.64 18.81
C ALA A 267 -14.99 9.14 18.12
N ARG A 268 -14.85 8.58 16.92
CA ARG A 268 -15.97 8.09 16.11
C ARG A 268 -16.25 6.60 16.31
N GLY A 269 -15.57 5.94 17.24
CA GLY A 269 -15.76 4.53 17.56
C GLY A 269 -14.97 3.55 16.69
N TYR A 270 -14.11 4.04 15.79
CA TYR A 270 -13.24 3.16 15.00
C TYR A 270 -12.26 2.41 15.89
N ALA A 271 -12.14 1.09 15.67
CA ALA A 271 -10.93 0.40 16.06
C ALA A 271 -9.79 0.83 15.14
N VAL A 272 -8.58 0.96 15.69
CA VAL A 272 -7.39 1.40 14.96
C VAL A 272 -6.27 0.40 15.17
N ALA A 273 -5.71 -0.13 14.08
CA ALA A 273 -4.59 -1.07 14.13
C ALA A 273 -3.40 -0.55 13.33
N SER A 274 -2.20 -0.96 13.72
CA SER A 274 -0.97 -0.69 12.98
C SER A 274 0.14 -1.65 13.39
N SER A 275 1.23 -1.67 12.63
CA SER A 275 2.44 -2.39 12.97
C SER A 275 3.69 -1.66 12.52
N THR A 276 4.80 -1.96 13.18
CA THR A 276 6.13 -1.41 12.88
C THR A 276 6.59 -1.73 11.46
N PHE A 277 6.18 -2.87 10.88
CA PHE A 277 6.45 -3.21 9.48
C PHE A 277 5.50 -2.52 8.47
N ASN A 278 4.44 -1.88 8.94
CA ASN A 278 3.57 -1.02 8.15
C ASN A 278 3.97 0.46 8.23
N VAL A 279 5.24 0.71 8.55
CA VAL A 279 5.89 2.01 8.46
C VAL A 279 7.09 1.84 7.53
N TYR A 280 7.03 2.38 6.32
CA TYR A 280 8.11 2.19 5.36
C TYR A 280 9.44 2.80 5.82
N ALA A 281 9.46 3.82 6.69
CA ALA A 281 10.68 4.29 7.36
C ALA A 281 11.43 3.16 8.09
N ASN A 282 10.68 2.20 8.63
CA ASN A 282 11.19 1.07 9.38
C ASN A 282 11.43 -0.13 8.47
N ASN A 283 10.51 -0.41 7.54
CA ASN A 283 10.52 -1.58 6.67
C ASN A 283 9.85 -1.23 5.34
N CYS A 284 10.64 -0.80 4.36
CA CYS A 284 10.15 -0.46 3.03
C CYS A 284 10.03 -1.68 2.09
N ASN A 285 9.68 -2.85 2.63
CA ASN A 285 9.39 -4.07 1.88
C ASN A 285 7.87 -4.24 1.82
N ASP A 286 7.30 -4.03 0.63
CA ASP A 286 5.86 -3.98 0.42
C ASP A 286 5.18 -5.34 0.67
N VAL A 287 5.87 -6.44 0.36
CA VAL A 287 5.34 -7.80 0.55
C VAL A 287 5.28 -8.16 2.03
N THR A 288 6.35 -7.90 2.78
CA THR A 288 6.35 -8.09 4.23
C THR A 288 5.34 -7.14 4.91
N SER A 289 5.20 -5.90 4.42
CA SER A 289 4.16 -4.98 4.89
C SER A 289 2.74 -5.54 4.66
N ALA A 290 2.46 -6.08 3.48
CA ALA A 290 1.19 -6.73 3.18
C ALA A 290 0.90 -7.93 4.10
N GLU A 291 1.90 -8.80 4.29
CA GLU A 291 1.80 -9.98 5.14
C GLU A 291 1.54 -9.60 6.60
N THR A 292 2.26 -8.60 7.13
CA THR A 292 2.02 -8.09 8.48
C THR A 292 0.62 -7.51 8.62
N ALA A 293 0.14 -6.72 7.64
CA ALA A 293 -1.20 -6.14 7.70
C ALA A 293 -2.30 -7.23 7.66
N MET A 294 -2.10 -8.28 6.86
CA MET A 294 -2.99 -9.44 6.82
C MET A 294 -3.03 -10.15 8.17
N MET A 295 -1.87 -10.48 8.76
CA MET A 295 -1.79 -11.22 10.02
C MET A 295 -2.30 -10.40 11.23
N VAL A 296 -2.07 -9.08 11.25
CA VAL A 296 -2.63 -8.20 12.30
C VAL A 296 -4.15 -8.10 12.16
N LYS A 297 -4.67 -8.03 10.93
CA LYS A 297 -6.13 -8.05 10.67
C LYS A 297 -6.74 -9.40 11.06
N GLU A 298 -6.08 -10.51 10.77
CA GLU A 298 -6.50 -11.86 11.20
C GLU A 298 -6.62 -11.93 12.73
N HIS A 299 -5.57 -11.53 13.46
CA HIS A 299 -5.59 -11.46 14.92
C HIS A 299 -6.69 -10.55 15.46
N PHE A 300 -6.92 -9.39 14.82
CA PHE A 300 -8.02 -8.50 15.17
C PHE A 300 -9.38 -9.21 15.04
N ILE A 301 -9.63 -9.89 13.91
CA ILE A 301 -10.90 -10.55 13.64
C ILE A 301 -11.16 -11.70 14.63
N GLU A 302 -10.14 -12.46 14.97
CA GLU A 302 -10.24 -13.58 15.92
C GLU A 302 -10.45 -13.14 17.35
N THR A 303 -9.90 -11.97 17.72
CA THR A 303 -9.98 -11.43 19.07
C THR A 303 -11.26 -10.62 19.29
N TYR A 304 -11.59 -9.72 18.37
CA TYR A 304 -12.65 -8.71 18.56
C TYR A 304 -13.87 -8.92 17.67
N GLY A 305 -13.75 -9.70 16.60
CA GLY A 305 -14.79 -9.90 15.61
C GLY A 305 -14.50 -9.25 14.26
N ALA A 306 -15.21 -9.71 13.23
CA ALA A 306 -15.02 -9.25 11.86
C ALA A 306 -15.56 -7.82 11.69
N PRO A 307 -14.74 -6.85 11.23
CA PRO A 307 -15.26 -5.52 10.92
C PRO A 307 -16.12 -5.57 9.65
N ASP A 308 -17.09 -4.65 9.55
CA ASP A 308 -17.87 -4.43 8.33
C ASP A 308 -16.94 -4.13 7.14
N PHE A 309 -15.89 -3.35 7.40
CA PHE A 309 -14.82 -3.07 6.46
C PHE A 309 -13.56 -2.54 7.15
N THR A 310 -12.42 -2.67 6.46
CA THR A 310 -11.13 -2.13 6.86
C THR A 310 -10.69 -1.01 5.93
N MET A 311 -10.50 0.21 6.45
CA MET A 311 -9.98 1.35 5.69
C MET A 311 -8.48 1.52 5.93
N GLY A 312 -7.73 1.79 4.86
CA GLY A 312 -6.36 2.28 4.99
C GLY A 312 -6.33 3.76 5.38
N TRP A 313 -5.37 4.16 6.19
CA TRP A 313 -5.14 5.55 6.57
C TRP A 313 -3.64 5.85 6.67
N GLY A 314 -3.16 6.85 5.96
CA GLY A 314 -1.76 7.23 6.06
C GLY A 314 -1.32 8.17 4.95
N GLY A 315 -0.19 8.83 5.17
CA GLY A 315 0.36 9.80 4.23
C GLY A 315 1.73 9.43 3.68
N SER A 316 2.16 10.12 2.61
CA SER A 316 3.47 9.92 1.97
C SER A 316 3.60 8.46 1.50
N ALA A 317 4.70 7.78 1.84
CA ALA A 317 4.85 6.35 1.58
C ALA A 317 3.82 5.46 2.30
N GLY A 318 3.13 5.96 3.34
CA GLY A 318 1.97 5.29 3.92
C GLY A 318 0.83 5.09 2.91
N THR A 319 0.68 6.01 1.95
CA THR A 319 -0.22 5.84 0.81
C THR A 319 0.31 4.80 -0.17
N MET A 320 1.62 4.74 -0.42
CA MET A 320 2.21 3.70 -1.29
C MET A 320 1.90 2.30 -0.76
N GLN A 321 2.02 2.07 0.56
CA GLN A 321 1.72 0.74 1.12
C GLN A 321 0.26 0.39 0.90
N GLN A 322 -0.67 1.29 1.22
CA GLN A 322 -2.11 1.06 1.02
C GLN A 322 -2.43 0.70 -0.43
N LEU A 323 -1.83 1.43 -1.39
CA LEU A 323 -2.03 1.20 -2.81
C LEU A 323 -1.43 -0.14 -3.26
N LEU A 324 -0.17 -0.42 -2.91
CA LEU A 324 0.52 -1.66 -3.29
C LEU A 324 -0.15 -2.89 -2.67
N ILE A 325 -0.49 -2.84 -1.38
CA ILE A 325 -1.22 -3.89 -0.66
C ILE A 325 -2.55 -4.15 -1.35
N SER A 326 -3.34 -3.10 -1.62
CA SER A 326 -4.65 -3.26 -2.25
C SER A 326 -4.58 -3.73 -3.70
N ASN A 327 -3.51 -3.36 -4.43
CA ASN A 327 -3.32 -3.79 -5.81
C ASN A 327 -2.90 -5.26 -5.89
N ALA A 328 -1.93 -5.67 -5.07
CA ALA A 328 -1.34 -7.01 -5.11
C ALA A 328 -2.09 -8.04 -4.25
N TYR A 329 -2.68 -7.64 -3.12
CA TYR A 329 -3.29 -8.51 -2.10
C TYR A 329 -4.71 -8.02 -1.72
N PRO A 330 -5.65 -8.05 -2.67
CA PRO A 330 -7.02 -7.57 -2.48
C PRO A 330 -7.74 -8.31 -1.34
N GLY A 331 -8.46 -7.57 -0.51
CA GLY A 331 -9.21 -8.08 0.64
C GLY A 331 -8.60 -7.72 2.01
N ILE A 332 -7.33 -7.32 2.04
CA ILE A 332 -6.70 -6.78 3.26
C ILE A 332 -7.33 -5.42 3.62
N LEU A 333 -7.40 -4.51 2.64
CA LEU A 333 -8.09 -3.23 2.76
C LEU A 333 -9.31 -3.18 1.82
N ASN A 334 -10.40 -2.57 2.29
CA ASN A 334 -11.61 -2.34 1.51
C ASN A 334 -11.65 -0.94 0.88
N GLY A 335 -10.81 -0.02 1.31
CA GLY A 335 -10.69 1.34 0.75
C GLY A 335 -9.38 2.01 1.14
N VAL A 336 -8.89 2.92 0.29
CA VAL A 336 -7.62 3.64 0.50
C VAL A 336 -7.90 5.11 0.81
N ILE A 337 -7.45 5.58 1.98
CA ILE A 337 -7.42 7.00 2.32
C ILE A 337 -5.96 7.45 2.33
N GLY A 338 -5.50 7.92 1.17
CA GLY A 338 -4.13 8.38 0.96
C GLY A 338 -3.99 9.87 1.21
N GLN A 339 -2.91 10.28 1.89
CA GLN A 339 -2.59 11.70 2.11
C GLN A 339 -1.23 12.01 1.49
N ILE A 340 -1.11 13.06 0.68
CA ILE A 340 0.15 13.53 0.07
C ILE A 340 0.98 12.37 -0.54
N GLY A 341 0.30 11.39 -1.15
CA GLY A 341 0.85 10.07 -1.43
C GLY A 341 1.62 9.95 -2.75
N TYR A 342 2.09 8.74 -3.02
CA TYR A 342 2.76 8.35 -4.26
C TYR A 342 2.25 6.98 -4.74
N PRO A 343 2.28 6.68 -6.04
CA PRO A 343 1.74 5.42 -6.56
C PRO A 343 2.53 4.18 -6.13
N ASP A 344 3.86 4.29 -6.07
CA ASP A 344 4.79 3.22 -5.70
C ASP A 344 6.17 3.78 -5.36
N GLU A 345 7.02 2.93 -4.80
CA GLU A 345 8.37 3.30 -4.35
C GLU A 345 9.34 3.49 -5.53
N ARG A 346 9.34 2.61 -6.55
CA ARG A 346 10.32 2.66 -7.66
C ARG A 346 10.22 3.94 -8.50
N SER A 347 9.02 4.39 -8.83
CA SER A 347 8.81 5.63 -9.60
C SER A 347 9.19 6.90 -8.82
N VAL A 348 9.16 6.83 -7.48
CA VAL A 348 9.62 7.91 -6.59
C VAL A 348 11.13 7.92 -6.46
N THR A 349 11.75 6.79 -6.18
CA THR A 349 13.20 6.66 -6.03
C THR A 349 13.93 7.04 -7.33
N MET A 350 13.35 6.70 -8.48
CA MET A 350 13.82 7.19 -9.79
C MET A 350 13.89 8.72 -9.83
N THR A 351 12.88 9.44 -9.35
CA THR A 351 12.87 10.91 -9.31
C THR A 351 14.01 11.45 -8.43
N GLY A 352 14.33 10.78 -7.32
CA GLY A 352 15.47 11.07 -6.45
C GLY A 352 16.81 11.06 -7.17
N HIS A 353 17.10 9.96 -7.87
CA HIS A 353 18.32 9.82 -8.64
C HIS A 353 18.43 10.85 -9.77
N GLU A 354 17.34 11.12 -10.49
CA GLU A 354 17.32 12.13 -11.56
C GLU A 354 17.59 13.54 -11.04
N CYS A 355 17.00 13.88 -9.91
CA CYS A 355 17.29 15.12 -9.20
C CYS A 355 18.78 15.22 -8.84
N ARG A 356 19.40 14.12 -8.40
CA ARG A 356 20.83 14.07 -8.09
C ARG A 356 21.68 14.29 -9.34
N PHE A 357 21.37 13.60 -10.44
CA PHE A 357 22.10 13.74 -11.70
C PHE A 357 22.08 15.17 -12.21
N ILE A 358 20.90 15.80 -12.24
CA ILE A 358 20.73 17.18 -12.71
C ILE A 358 21.47 18.15 -11.77
N THR A 359 21.30 18.00 -10.46
CA THR A 359 21.89 18.92 -9.47
C THR A 359 23.41 18.93 -9.55
N GLN A 360 24.03 17.78 -9.80
CA GLN A 360 25.48 17.65 -9.93
C GLN A 360 26.00 18.13 -11.29
N ALA A 361 25.26 17.87 -12.39
CA ALA A 361 25.67 18.26 -13.74
C ALA A 361 25.46 19.76 -14.04
N ALA A 362 24.42 20.36 -13.46
CA ALA A 362 23.98 21.71 -13.79
C ALA A 362 25.05 22.82 -13.61
N PRO A 363 25.88 22.84 -12.55
CA PRO A 363 26.93 23.85 -12.40
C PRO A 363 27.96 23.80 -13.53
N ALA A 364 28.40 22.60 -13.91
CA ALA A 364 29.35 22.40 -15.00
C ALA A 364 28.73 22.72 -16.37
N ALA A 365 27.40 22.68 -16.49
CA ALA A 365 26.67 23.14 -17.68
C ALA A 365 26.41 24.66 -17.69
N GLY A 366 26.79 25.39 -16.64
CA GLY A 366 26.61 26.83 -16.54
C GLY A 366 25.13 27.24 -16.39
N LEU A 367 24.31 26.43 -15.74
CA LEU A 367 22.89 26.73 -15.53
C LEU A 367 22.67 27.69 -14.37
N SER A 368 21.85 28.72 -14.59
CA SER A 368 21.34 29.58 -13.51
C SER A 368 20.37 28.82 -12.59
N THR A 369 20.01 29.40 -11.43
CA THR A 369 18.98 28.82 -10.56
C THR A 369 17.64 28.65 -11.27
N ALA A 370 17.20 29.65 -12.04
CA ALA A 370 15.94 29.57 -12.79
C ALA A 370 15.98 28.46 -13.84
N GLN A 371 17.10 28.32 -14.56
CA GLN A 371 17.29 27.24 -15.53
C GLN A 371 17.31 25.86 -14.86
N ARG A 372 17.94 25.73 -13.69
CA ARG A 372 17.91 24.48 -12.90
C ARG A 372 16.49 24.09 -12.52
N THR A 373 15.71 25.03 -11.99
CA THR A 373 14.29 24.78 -11.67
C THR A 373 13.52 24.33 -12.90
N ALA A 374 13.68 25.03 -14.03
CA ALA A 374 13.00 24.70 -15.28
C ALA A 374 13.38 23.31 -15.83
N VAL A 375 14.64 22.90 -15.71
CA VAL A 375 15.12 21.56 -16.10
C VAL A 375 14.53 20.47 -15.21
N THR A 376 14.38 20.72 -13.92
CA THR A 376 13.75 19.76 -13.00
C THR A 376 12.24 19.68 -13.16
N GLY A 377 11.60 20.73 -13.69
CA GLY A 377 10.15 20.80 -13.86
C GLY A 377 9.35 21.08 -12.60
N PHE A 378 9.99 21.10 -11.42
CA PHE A 378 9.34 21.42 -10.16
C PHE A 378 9.08 22.92 -10.00
N ALA A 379 8.17 23.27 -9.08
CA ALA A 379 7.90 24.67 -8.74
C ALA A 379 9.11 25.38 -8.10
N SER A 380 9.94 24.60 -7.40
CA SER A 380 11.03 25.09 -6.58
C SER A 380 12.26 24.21 -6.74
N PRO A 381 13.48 24.78 -6.77
CA PRO A 381 14.71 23.98 -6.83
C PRO A 381 14.92 23.13 -5.57
N ASN A 382 14.28 23.49 -4.45
CA ASN A 382 14.42 22.77 -3.18
C ASN A 382 13.71 21.41 -3.19
N THR A 383 12.70 21.21 -4.05
CA THR A 383 11.97 19.93 -4.19
C THR A 383 12.94 18.79 -4.49
N CYS A 384 13.95 19.02 -5.33
CA CYS A 384 14.96 18.01 -5.61
C CYS A 384 15.83 17.64 -4.39
N GLY A 385 16.05 18.56 -3.45
CA GLY A 385 16.74 18.27 -2.20
C GLY A 385 16.00 17.26 -1.34
N GLY A 386 14.67 17.34 -1.27
CA GLY A 386 13.83 16.36 -0.58
C GLY A 386 13.90 14.98 -1.23
N TYR A 387 13.73 14.91 -2.56
CA TYR A 387 13.82 13.67 -3.34
C TYR A 387 15.17 12.97 -3.23
N GLN A 388 16.26 13.73 -3.16
CA GLN A 388 17.62 13.19 -2.97
C GLN A 388 17.86 12.54 -1.61
N ASN A 389 16.92 12.59 -0.66
CA ASN A 389 17.03 11.77 0.56
C ASN A 389 16.53 10.34 0.34
N PHE A 390 15.71 10.14 -0.69
CA PHE A 390 15.00 8.87 -0.94
C PHE A 390 15.84 7.87 -1.74
N ASP A 391 16.74 8.35 -2.60
CA ASP A 391 17.58 7.50 -3.46
C ASP A 391 18.65 6.70 -2.72
N SER A 392 18.97 7.11 -1.48
CA SER A 392 19.94 6.44 -0.61
C SER A 392 19.56 5.01 -0.24
N VAL A 393 18.27 4.64 -0.32
CA VAL A 393 17.81 3.26 -0.08
C VAL A 393 18.30 2.27 -1.13
N ASP A 394 18.84 2.75 -2.26
CA ASP A 394 19.43 1.89 -3.28
C ASP A 394 20.96 1.70 -3.08
N TRP A 395 21.57 2.28 -2.04
CA TRP A 395 23.02 2.22 -1.81
C TRP A 395 23.40 1.12 -0.80
N PRO A 396 24.09 0.04 -1.22
CA PRO A 396 24.32 -1.14 -0.38
C PRO A 396 25.10 -0.87 0.91
N ALA A 397 26.00 0.12 0.88
CA ALA A 397 26.84 0.49 2.02
C ALA A 397 26.14 1.43 3.03
N THR A 398 24.97 1.99 2.69
CA THR A 398 24.26 2.97 3.52
C THR A 398 23.35 2.28 4.52
N CYS A 399 23.95 1.51 5.43
CA CYS A 399 23.22 0.84 6.49
C CYS A 399 22.80 1.80 7.62
N PRO A 400 21.55 1.66 8.14
CA PRO A 400 21.13 2.35 9.35
C PRO A 400 22.02 2.03 10.56
N ASN A 401 22.07 2.96 11.51
CA ASN A 401 22.94 2.85 12.68
C ASN A 401 22.63 1.66 13.60
N HIS A 402 21.41 1.14 13.56
CA HIS A 402 21.01 -0.03 14.34
C HIS A 402 21.64 -1.33 13.84
N VAL A 403 22.15 -1.38 12.59
CA VAL A 403 22.94 -2.51 12.10
C VAL A 403 24.35 -2.39 12.67
N PRO A 404 24.88 -3.36 13.44
CA PRO A 404 26.23 -3.28 14.00
C PRO A 404 27.29 -3.11 12.91
N ALA A 405 28.27 -2.22 13.12
CA ALA A 405 29.28 -1.88 12.11
C ALA A 405 30.04 -3.13 11.57
N ALA A 406 30.36 -4.09 12.44
CA ALA A 406 31.03 -5.33 12.07
C ALA A 406 30.19 -6.25 11.16
N GLN A 407 28.86 -6.05 11.11
CA GLN A 407 27.97 -6.84 10.26
C GLN A 407 27.64 -6.12 8.93
N ARG A 408 27.99 -4.85 8.77
CA ARG A 408 27.66 -4.08 7.56
C ARG A 408 28.54 -4.49 6.39
N TYR A 409 27.95 -4.55 5.21
CA TYR A 409 28.67 -4.75 3.96
C TYR A 409 29.74 -3.68 3.74
N HIS A 410 30.91 -4.12 3.28
CA HIS A 410 31.93 -3.25 2.69
C HIS A 410 32.63 -4.03 1.57
N PRO A 411 32.77 -3.47 0.36
CA PRO A 411 33.23 -4.22 -0.82
C PRO A 411 34.62 -4.87 -0.65
N VAL A 412 35.50 -4.25 0.13
CA VAL A 412 36.84 -4.77 0.45
C VAL A 412 36.89 -5.52 1.79
N ASN A 413 36.50 -4.86 2.88
CA ASN A 413 36.76 -5.34 4.25
C ASN A 413 35.70 -6.31 4.80
N ASN A 414 34.48 -6.32 4.23
CA ASN A 414 33.40 -7.22 4.65
C ASN A 414 32.43 -7.49 3.49
N PRO A 415 32.89 -8.19 2.43
CA PRO A 415 32.09 -8.37 1.21
C PRO A 415 30.87 -9.25 1.40
N THR A 416 30.79 -10.02 2.50
CA THR A 416 29.67 -10.88 2.88
C THR A 416 28.77 -10.25 3.95
N GLY A 417 29.01 -8.98 4.31
CA GLY A 417 28.20 -8.27 5.30
C GLY A 417 26.79 -7.98 4.79
N ILE A 418 25.93 -7.55 5.71
CA ILE A 418 24.55 -7.11 5.43
C ILE A 418 24.59 -5.91 4.48
N ARG A 419 24.03 -6.11 3.29
CA ARG A 419 23.80 -5.05 2.31
C ARG A 419 22.48 -4.36 2.63
N CYS A 420 22.51 -3.04 2.72
CA CYS A 420 21.34 -2.23 3.07
C CYS A 420 20.82 -1.47 1.86
N ALA A 421 20.71 -2.16 0.72
CA ALA A 421 20.02 -1.65 -0.46
C ALA A 421 18.66 -2.32 -0.61
N MET A 422 17.71 -1.60 -1.21
CA MET A 422 16.38 -2.12 -1.50
C MET A 422 16.45 -3.42 -2.28
N ALA A 423 17.32 -3.50 -3.30
CA ALA A 423 17.50 -4.67 -4.14
C ALA A 423 17.74 -5.96 -3.32
N ASP A 424 18.59 -5.87 -2.28
CA ASP A 424 18.89 -6.97 -1.37
C ASP A 424 17.72 -7.24 -0.41
N PHE A 425 17.09 -6.16 0.08
CA PHE A 425 15.97 -6.20 1.02
C PHE A 425 14.69 -6.82 0.44
N ILE A 426 14.47 -6.69 -0.87
CA ILE A 426 13.35 -7.30 -1.61
C ILE A 426 13.83 -8.37 -2.59
N SER A 427 14.96 -9.01 -2.30
CA SER A 427 15.55 -10.04 -3.17
C SER A 427 14.65 -11.26 -3.38
N ASN A 428 13.75 -11.59 -2.43
CA ASN A 428 12.70 -12.60 -2.63
C ASN A 428 11.79 -12.26 -3.83
N VAL A 429 11.64 -10.97 -4.12
CA VAL A 429 10.83 -10.45 -5.22
C VAL A 429 11.66 -10.34 -6.50
N TYR A 430 12.70 -9.50 -6.54
CA TYR A 430 13.45 -9.23 -7.77
C TYR A 430 14.46 -10.32 -8.13
N GLY A 431 14.68 -11.27 -7.22
CA GLY A 431 15.72 -12.28 -7.34
C GLY A 431 17.11 -11.73 -7.07
N VAL A 432 18.08 -12.62 -7.20
CA VAL A 432 19.51 -12.33 -7.03
C VAL A 432 20.27 -12.44 -8.35
N ASP A 433 21.39 -11.74 -8.43
CA ASP A 433 22.39 -11.91 -9.47
C ASP A 433 23.13 -13.24 -9.22
N PRO A 434 23.13 -14.19 -10.17
CA PRO A 434 23.78 -15.49 -9.98
C PRO A 434 25.31 -15.41 -9.87
N ALA A 435 25.95 -14.34 -10.32
CA ALA A 435 27.40 -14.18 -10.25
C ALA A 435 27.87 -13.70 -8.87
N THR A 436 27.07 -12.85 -8.20
CA THR A 436 27.44 -12.22 -6.92
C THR A 436 26.63 -12.74 -5.73
N GLY A 437 25.43 -13.27 -5.97
CA GLY A 437 24.44 -13.61 -4.95
C GLY A 437 23.68 -12.40 -4.39
N PHE A 438 23.95 -11.17 -4.85
CA PHE A 438 23.30 -9.95 -4.38
C PHE A 438 21.93 -9.75 -5.03
N GLY A 439 21.05 -8.99 -4.38
CA GLY A 439 19.75 -8.63 -4.94
C GLY A 439 19.89 -7.87 -6.26
N ARG A 440 19.01 -8.13 -7.23
CA ARG A 440 19.05 -7.46 -8.55
C ARG A 440 18.57 -6.01 -8.45
N PRO A 441 19.43 -5.01 -8.64
CA PRO A 441 19.01 -3.62 -8.50
C PRO A 441 18.27 -3.13 -9.74
N ILE A 442 17.27 -2.28 -9.50
CA ILE A 442 16.66 -1.44 -10.54
C ILE A 442 17.30 -0.06 -10.42
N ILE A 443 18.50 0.07 -10.98
CA ILE A 443 19.18 1.36 -11.10
C ILE A 443 18.49 2.16 -12.21
N PRO A 444 18.21 3.47 -12.02
CA PRO A 444 17.54 4.28 -13.02
C PRO A 444 18.24 4.26 -14.37
N ASP A 445 17.47 4.03 -15.44
CA ASP A 445 17.98 4.10 -16.79
C ASP A 445 18.21 5.56 -17.19
N THR A 446 19.45 5.87 -17.59
CA THR A 446 19.83 7.17 -18.13
C THR A 446 20.24 7.08 -19.61
N VAL A 447 20.25 5.91 -20.26
CA VAL A 447 20.85 5.72 -21.59
C VAL A 447 20.29 6.69 -22.64
N GLY A 448 18.97 6.75 -22.78
CA GLY A 448 18.32 7.57 -23.82
C GLY A 448 17.72 8.89 -23.33
N VAL A 449 17.85 9.20 -22.03
CA VAL A 449 17.08 10.26 -21.38
C VAL A 449 17.72 11.63 -21.60
N GLN A 450 16.95 12.56 -22.15
CA GLN A 450 17.40 13.89 -22.53
C GLN A 450 16.96 14.93 -21.50
N TYR A 451 17.73 15.09 -20.43
CA TYR A 451 17.36 16.02 -19.35
C TYR A 451 17.34 17.47 -19.86
N GLY A 452 16.25 18.18 -19.57
CA GLY A 452 16.04 19.57 -20.01
C GLY A 452 15.53 19.73 -21.44
N LEU A 453 15.03 18.68 -22.10
CA LEU A 453 14.55 18.74 -23.50
C LEU A 453 13.47 19.82 -23.71
N GLN A 454 12.38 19.79 -22.95
CA GLN A 454 11.33 20.81 -23.06
C GLN A 454 11.83 22.21 -22.66
N THR A 455 12.85 22.29 -21.80
CA THR A 455 13.48 23.55 -21.41
C THR A 455 14.34 24.13 -22.55
N LEU A 456 14.95 23.29 -23.37
CA LEU A 456 15.62 23.68 -24.62
C LEU A 456 14.60 24.13 -25.66
N GLU A 457 13.54 23.34 -25.88
CA GLU A 457 12.49 23.63 -26.87
C GLU A 457 11.77 24.95 -26.59
N SER A 458 11.62 25.32 -25.32
CA SER A 458 11.05 26.61 -24.89
C SER A 458 12.04 27.79 -24.93
N GLY A 459 13.31 27.55 -25.30
CA GLY A 459 14.35 28.59 -25.40
C GLY A 459 14.95 29.04 -24.07
N VAL A 460 14.61 28.38 -22.96
CA VAL A 460 15.16 28.69 -21.63
C VAL A 460 16.59 28.17 -21.48
N LEU A 461 16.93 27.03 -22.11
CA LEU A 461 18.31 26.58 -22.29
C LEU A 461 18.83 26.95 -23.68
N THR A 462 20.11 27.31 -23.76
CA THR A 462 20.80 27.34 -25.04
C THR A 462 21.17 25.91 -25.49
N PRO A 463 21.38 25.67 -26.80
CA PRO A 463 21.89 24.39 -27.30
C PRO A 463 23.17 23.93 -26.59
N GLU A 464 24.10 24.86 -26.28
CA GLU A 464 25.34 24.55 -25.57
C GLU A 464 25.08 24.08 -24.14
N GLN A 465 24.21 24.78 -23.41
CA GLN A 465 23.84 24.41 -22.04
C GLN A 465 23.17 23.03 -22.00
N PHE A 466 22.31 22.73 -22.96
CA PHE A 466 21.65 21.42 -23.07
C PHE A 466 22.64 20.28 -23.35
N VAL A 467 23.59 20.48 -24.27
CA VAL A 467 24.63 19.50 -24.57
C VAL A 467 25.50 19.26 -23.33
N ARG A 468 26.02 20.33 -22.71
CA ARG A 468 26.87 20.23 -21.50
C ARG A 468 26.16 19.58 -20.32
N LEU A 469 24.88 19.88 -20.14
CA LEU A 469 24.07 19.22 -19.11
C LEU A 469 24.09 17.71 -19.34
N ASN A 470 23.75 17.27 -20.55
CA ASN A 470 23.62 15.85 -20.87
C ASN A 470 24.97 15.10 -20.91
N GLU A 471 26.09 15.77 -21.20
CA GLU A 471 27.44 15.23 -21.02
C GLU A 471 27.75 14.95 -19.53
N GLY A 472 27.27 15.80 -18.62
CA GLY A 472 27.51 15.67 -17.18
C GLY A 472 26.60 14.69 -16.43
N ILE A 473 25.55 14.16 -17.09
CA ILE A 473 24.54 13.31 -16.44
C ILE A 473 25.11 11.96 -16.00
N GLY A 474 25.86 11.26 -16.85
CA GLY A 474 26.42 9.94 -16.53
C GLY A 474 25.40 8.93 -15.95
N GLY A 475 25.83 8.13 -14.99
CA GLY A 475 25.02 7.07 -14.38
C GLY A 475 25.47 6.72 -12.95
N LEU A 476 25.10 5.51 -12.55
CA LEU A 476 25.48 4.85 -11.29
C LEU A 476 25.92 3.41 -11.54
N ASP A 477 26.91 2.94 -10.77
CA ASP A 477 27.23 1.52 -10.65
C ASP A 477 26.33 0.81 -9.61
N VAL A 478 26.51 -0.50 -9.47
CA VAL A 478 25.73 -1.34 -8.53
C VAL A 478 25.99 -1.05 -7.05
N GLU A 479 27.00 -0.25 -6.74
CA GLU A 479 27.31 0.20 -5.39
C GLU A 479 26.77 1.62 -5.11
N GLY A 480 26.12 2.24 -6.08
CA GLY A 480 25.59 3.60 -5.98
C GLY A 480 26.64 4.70 -6.25
N ASN A 481 27.83 4.35 -6.76
CA ASN A 481 28.83 5.35 -7.13
C ASN A 481 28.52 5.97 -8.49
N ARG A 482 28.82 7.27 -8.63
CA ARG A 482 28.67 7.98 -9.90
C ARG A 482 29.65 7.47 -10.95
N THR A 483 29.13 7.23 -12.15
CA THR A 483 29.92 6.86 -13.31
C THR A 483 29.76 7.91 -14.42
N PRO A 484 30.80 8.18 -15.23
CA PRO A 484 30.65 9.04 -16.40
C PRO A 484 29.82 8.38 -17.52
N GLN A 485 29.75 7.05 -17.54
CA GLN A 485 28.90 6.31 -18.47
C GLN A 485 27.45 6.32 -17.99
N ARG A 486 26.51 6.46 -18.92
CA ARG A 486 25.07 6.30 -18.63
C ARG A 486 24.74 4.86 -18.24
N THR A 487 23.79 4.69 -17.32
CA THR A 487 23.41 3.38 -16.79
C THR A 487 22.21 2.82 -17.54
N SER A 488 22.29 1.54 -17.91
CA SER A 488 21.15 0.77 -18.40
C SER A 488 20.54 -0.01 -17.25
N ALA A 489 19.24 0.14 -17.04
CA ALA A 489 18.53 -0.63 -16.02
C ALA A 489 18.45 -2.13 -16.37
N ASN A 490 18.38 -2.98 -15.35
CA ASN A 490 18.23 -4.43 -15.50
C ASN A 490 16.79 -4.77 -15.98
N VAL A 491 16.68 -5.29 -17.20
CA VAL A 491 15.37 -5.57 -17.83
C VAL A 491 14.61 -6.70 -17.14
N ASP A 492 15.31 -7.72 -16.61
CA ASP A 492 14.65 -8.81 -15.88
C ASP A 492 14.02 -8.28 -14.58
N ALA A 493 14.75 -7.46 -13.82
CA ALA A 493 14.24 -6.86 -12.60
C ALA A 493 13.07 -5.90 -12.89
N ILE A 494 13.15 -5.12 -13.97
CA ILE A 494 12.03 -4.28 -14.43
C ILE A 494 10.79 -5.13 -14.73
N LYS A 495 10.96 -6.22 -15.49
CA LYS A 495 9.86 -7.12 -15.84
C LYS A 495 9.20 -7.69 -14.59
N VAL A 496 10.01 -8.17 -13.64
CA VAL A 496 9.50 -8.68 -12.36
C VAL A 496 8.73 -7.58 -11.61
N ALA A 497 9.25 -6.35 -11.55
CA ALA A 497 8.58 -5.25 -10.86
C ALA A 497 7.18 -4.93 -11.42
N TYR A 498 7.00 -5.01 -12.74
CA TYR A 498 5.68 -4.85 -13.35
C TYR A 498 4.79 -6.09 -13.15
N GLU A 499 5.28 -7.29 -13.47
CA GLU A 499 4.46 -8.50 -13.45
C GLU A 499 3.98 -8.86 -12.03
N THR A 500 4.62 -8.31 -11.02
CA THR A 500 4.27 -8.49 -9.61
C THR A 500 3.63 -7.26 -8.96
N GLY A 501 3.37 -6.19 -9.72
CA GLY A 501 2.60 -5.02 -9.27
C GLY A 501 3.36 -4.01 -8.41
N ARG A 502 4.69 -4.12 -8.32
CA ARG A 502 5.56 -3.20 -7.55
C ARG A 502 5.79 -1.87 -8.26
N VAL A 503 5.68 -1.84 -9.60
CA VAL A 503 5.35 -0.61 -10.31
C VAL A 503 3.84 -0.56 -10.46
N ASN A 504 3.17 0.23 -9.63
CA ASN A 504 1.73 0.16 -9.49
C ASN A 504 1.03 0.73 -10.74
N GLN A 505 0.41 -0.16 -11.54
CA GLN A 505 -0.38 0.21 -12.71
C GLN A 505 -1.88 0.33 -12.40
N PHE A 506 -2.31 0.12 -11.15
CA PHE A 506 -3.73 0.12 -10.75
C PHE A 506 -4.58 -0.93 -11.51
N ASP A 507 -3.93 -1.99 -11.98
CA ASP A 507 -4.48 -3.08 -12.79
C ASP A 507 -4.70 -4.37 -11.99
N GLY A 508 -4.62 -4.31 -10.65
CA GLY A 508 -4.90 -5.41 -9.72
C GLY A 508 -6.18 -5.16 -8.93
N GLY A 509 -6.12 -5.39 -7.62
CA GLY A 509 -7.25 -5.24 -6.71
C GLY A 509 -7.76 -3.81 -6.50
N LEU A 510 -6.96 -2.80 -6.84
CA LEU A 510 -7.37 -1.40 -6.77
C LEU A 510 -8.56 -1.05 -7.67
N ARG A 511 -8.84 -1.86 -8.70
CA ARG A 511 -10.02 -1.67 -9.56
C ARG A 511 -11.35 -1.92 -8.84
N TRP A 512 -11.31 -2.60 -7.68
CA TRP A 512 -12.49 -3.09 -6.95
C TRP A 512 -12.83 -2.28 -5.72
N ILE A 513 -11.99 -1.32 -5.32
CA ILE A 513 -12.15 -0.56 -4.09
C ILE A 513 -12.09 0.95 -4.34
N PRO A 514 -12.75 1.76 -3.51
CA PRO A 514 -12.62 3.21 -3.53
C PRO A 514 -11.23 3.67 -3.09
N ILE A 515 -10.76 4.74 -3.75
CA ILE A 515 -9.50 5.43 -3.48
C ILE A 515 -9.82 6.91 -3.31
N ILE A 516 -9.53 7.46 -2.12
CA ILE A 516 -9.62 8.90 -1.88
C ILE A 516 -8.23 9.40 -1.50
N GLU A 517 -7.65 10.23 -2.37
CA GLU A 517 -6.40 10.92 -2.12
C GLU A 517 -6.65 12.37 -1.73
N THR A 518 -5.98 12.84 -0.69
CA THR A 518 -5.96 14.25 -0.31
C THR A 518 -4.54 14.78 -0.33
N ARG A 519 -4.35 16.05 -0.69
CA ARG A 519 -3.02 16.66 -0.73
C ARG A 519 -3.05 18.12 -0.31
N GLY A 520 -2.30 18.45 0.74
CA GLY A 520 -1.94 19.84 1.02
C GLY A 520 -0.98 20.35 -0.05
N TYR A 521 -1.26 21.49 -0.65
CA TYR A 521 -0.45 22.06 -1.72
C TYR A 521 0.79 22.75 -1.15
N THR A 522 1.95 22.11 -1.36
CA THR A 522 3.26 22.54 -0.84
C THR A 522 4.30 22.77 -1.95
N ASP A 523 3.99 22.50 -3.23
CA ASP A 523 4.92 22.61 -4.36
C ASP A 523 5.77 23.92 -4.32
N PRO A 524 5.22 25.13 -4.12
CA PRO A 524 6.01 26.36 -4.12
C PRO A 524 7.01 26.47 -2.96
N SER A 525 6.75 25.78 -1.84
CA SER A 525 7.66 25.76 -0.69
C SER A 525 8.89 24.87 -0.91
N GLY A 526 8.89 24.06 -1.98
CA GLY A 526 9.97 23.13 -2.29
C GLY A 526 9.94 21.84 -1.50
N ASP A 527 8.77 21.51 -0.97
CA ASP A 527 8.47 20.17 -0.46
C ASP A 527 8.45 19.16 -1.61
N PHE A 528 8.72 17.88 -1.30
CA PHE A 528 8.80 16.81 -2.29
C PHE A 528 7.47 16.07 -2.49
N HIS A 529 6.45 16.36 -1.69
CA HIS A 529 5.09 15.89 -1.91
C HIS A 529 4.38 16.71 -2.99
N ASP A 530 4.94 16.72 -4.20
CA ASP A 530 4.42 17.48 -5.34
C ASP A 530 3.03 17.03 -5.82
N ARG A 531 2.24 17.98 -6.33
CA ARG A 531 0.87 17.72 -6.79
C ARG A 531 0.79 16.78 -7.97
N VAL A 532 1.82 16.70 -8.82
CA VAL A 532 1.76 15.90 -10.07
C VAL A 532 1.52 14.42 -9.79
N ARG A 533 1.80 13.92 -8.58
CA ARG A 533 1.48 12.54 -8.17
C ARG A 533 -0.01 12.20 -8.22
N SER A 534 -0.90 13.14 -7.91
CA SER A 534 -2.35 12.95 -8.05
C SER A 534 -2.73 12.64 -9.50
N TRP A 535 -2.10 13.35 -10.45
CA TRP A 535 -2.28 13.09 -11.87
C TRP A 535 -1.61 11.79 -12.32
N ASN A 536 -0.40 11.47 -11.84
CA ASN A 536 0.26 10.19 -12.15
C ASN A 536 -0.66 9.01 -11.83
N MET A 537 -1.31 9.03 -10.66
CA MET A 537 -2.25 8.00 -10.23
C MET A 537 -3.50 7.97 -11.13
N ARG A 538 -4.12 9.13 -11.39
CA ARG A 538 -5.30 9.25 -12.27
C ARG A 538 -5.03 8.70 -13.67
N GLU A 539 -3.90 9.06 -14.27
CA GLU A 539 -3.55 8.61 -15.62
C GLU A 539 -3.35 7.10 -15.69
N ARG A 540 -2.69 6.51 -14.68
CA ARG A 540 -2.51 5.04 -14.61
C ARG A 540 -3.85 4.32 -14.44
N ILE A 541 -4.74 4.84 -13.60
CA ILE A 541 -6.10 4.31 -13.42
C ILE A 541 -6.88 4.36 -14.73
N LEU A 542 -6.87 5.49 -15.43
CA LEU A 542 -7.55 5.64 -16.73
C LEU A 542 -6.98 4.68 -17.78
N ALA A 543 -5.65 4.54 -17.83
CA ALA A 543 -4.99 3.63 -18.77
C ALA A 543 -5.36 2.16 -18.54
N SER A 544 -5.44 1.72 -17.28
CA SER A 544 -5.72 0.32 -16.93
C SER A 544 -7.21 -0.02 -16.90
N ASN A 545 -8.06 0.92 -16.50
CA ASN A 545 -9.48 0.65 -16.20
C ASN A 545 -10.45 1.33 -17.17
N GLY A 546 -9.99 2.26 -18.02
CA GLY A 546 -10.81 3.03 -18.97
C GLY A 546 -11.71 4.08 -18.32
N ASN A 547 -11.73 4.17 -16.99
CA ASN A 547 -12.46 5.16 -16.20
C ASN A 547 -11.74 5.34 -14.85
N ALA A 548 -12.15 6.34 -14.07
CA ALA A 548 -11.61 6.62 -12.74
C ALA A 548 -12.73 6.78 -11.70
N ASP A 549 -13.86 6.08 -11.90
CA ASP A 549 -15.08 6.24 -11.08
C ASP A 549 -14.84 5.89 -9.60
N ASN A 550 -13.83 5.07 -9.32
CA ASN A 550 -13.41 4.66 -7.99
C ASN A 550 -12.33 5.57 -7.36
N HIS A 551 -11.92 6.66 -8.00
CA HIS A 551 -10.85 7.54 -7.53
C HIS A 551 -11.33 8.97 -7.33
N ILE A 552 -11.01 9.52 -6.16
CA ILE A 552 -11.27 10.91 -5.78
C ILE A 552 -9.97 11.58 -5.37
N SER A 553 -9.68 12.75 -5.93
CA SER A 553 -8.52 13.56 -5.60
C SER A 553 -8.95 14.93 -5.08
N ILE A 554 -8.55 15.26 -3.85
CA ILE A 554 -8.84 16.54 -3.20
C ILE A 554 -7.53 17.27 -2.91
N THR A 555 -7.24 18.34 -3.66
CA THR A 555 -6.12 19.24 -3.34
C THR A 555 -6.59 20.33 -2.37
N ALA A 556 -5.83 20.64 -1.34
CA ALA A 556 -6.19 21.69 -0.38
C ALA A 556 -5.05 22.67 -0.18
N ALA A 557 -5.38 23.90 0.19
CA ALA A 557 -4.37 24.78 0.77
C ALA A 557 -3.72 24.10 2.00
N SER A 558 -2.44 24.37 2.22
CA SER A 558 -1.72 23.85 3.38
C SER A 558 -2.33 24.32 4.70
N GLY A 559 -2.07 23.59 5.80
CA GLY A 559 -2.61 23.91 7.12
C GLY A 559 -4.04 23.38 7.34
N ALA A 560 -4.94 24.20 7.88
CA ALA A 560 -6.27 23.77 8.30
C ALA A 560 -7.11 23.15 7.18
N ALA A 561 -7.03 23.69 5.95
CA ALA A 561 -7.76 23.18 4.80
C ALA A 561 -7.34 21.74 4.43
N ALA A 562 -6.06 21.38 4.58
CA ALA A 562 -5.60 20.00 4.42
C ALA A 562 -6.19 19.06 5.48
N GLY A 563 -6.36 19.54 6.71
CA GLY A 563 -7.09 18.83 7.76
C GLY A 563 -8.56 18.58 7.38
N THR A 564 -9.24 19.61 6.87
CA THR A 564 -10.61 19.50 6.35
C THR A 564 -10.72 18.47 5.22
N ALA A 565 -9.77 18.46 4.28
CA ALA A 565 -9.73 17.44 3.23
C ALA A 565 -9.64 16.02 3.80
N GLY A 566 -8.81 15.82 4.84
CA GLY A 566 -8.70 14.54 5.55
C GLY A 566 -10.03 14.10 6.18
N THR A 567 -10.78 15.01 6.79
CA THR A 567 -12.12 14.72 7.34
C THR A 567 -13.11 14.36 6.24
N VAL A 568 -13.15 15.14 5.14
CA VAL A 568 -14.01 14.85 3.97
C VAL A 568 -13.71 13.47 3.40
N ALA A 569 -12.43 13.08 3.33
CA ALA A 569 -12.03 11.77 2.85
C ALA A 569 -12.47 10.63 3.77
N LEU A 570 -12.38 10.81 5.09
CA LEU A 570 -12.85 9.82 6.06
C LEU A 570 -14.37 9.64 5.98
N ASP A 571 -15.12 10.74 6.02
CA ASP A 571 -16.58 10.73 5.94
C ASP A 571 -17.05 10.11 4.60
N GLY A 572 -16.39 10.51 3.51
CA GLY A 572 -16.68 9.99 2.16
C GLY A 572 -16.38 8.50 2.03
N MET A 573 -15.26 8.02 2.58
CA MET A 573 -14.91 6.60 2.53
C MET A 573 -15.88 5.75 3.35
N GLU A 574 -16.23 6.20 4.56
CA GLU A 574 -17.20 5.50 5.41
C GLU A 574 -18.56 5.36 4.71
N ALA A 575 -19.06 6.47 4.14
CA ALA A 575 -20.32 6.47 3.39
C ALA A 575 -20.26 5.55 2.17
N TRP A 576 -19.14 5.57 1.43
CA TRP A 576 -18.97 4.74 0.23
C TRP A 576 -18.96 3.26 0.57
N LEU A 577 -18.17 2.83 1.56
CA LEU A 577 -18.09 1.42 1.94
C LEU A 577 -19.37 0.91 2.60
N THR A 578 -20.08 1.77 3.34
CA THR A 578 -21.40 1.46 3.89
C THR A 578 -22.41 1.23 2.76
N ALA A 579 -22.48 2.16 1.79
CA ALA A 579 -23.36 2.03 0.63
C ALA A 579 -23.01 0.82 -0.24
N ARG A 580 -21.71 0.53 -0.41
CA ARG A 580 -21.21 -0.64 -1.14
C ARG A 580 -21.66 -1.94 -0.50
N THR A 581 -21.57 -2.03 0.82
CA THR A 581 -21.98 -3.22 1.59
C THR A 581 -23.50 -3.43 1.48
N ALA A 582 -24.29 -2.37 1.63
CA ALA A 582 -25.74 -2.44 1.43
C ALA A 582 -26.12 -2.84 0.00
N LEU A 583 -25.42 -2.32 -1.00
CA LEU A 583 -25.64 -2.66 -2.40
C LEU A 583 -25.28 -4.12 -2.70
N ALA A 584 -24.18 -4.63 -2.14
CA ALA A 584 -23.77 -6.04 -2.29
C ALA A 584 -24.83 -7.00 -1.74
N ALA A 585 -25.43 -6.66 -0.59
CA ALA A 585 -26.54 -7.44 -0.03
C ALA A 585 -27.82 -7.36 -0.88
N ALA A 586 -28.12 -6.20 -1.45
CA ALA A 586 -29.32 -6.00 -2.26
C ALA A 586 -29.20 -6.56 -3.69
N ARG A 587 -27.98 -6.58 -4.25
CA ARG A 587 -27.66 -6.91 -5.64
C ARG A 587 -26.44 -7.84 -5.71
N PRO A 588 -26.55 -9.08 -5.19
CA PRO A 588 -25.43 -10.03 -5.09
C PRO A 588 -24.90 -10.51 -6.45
N GLU A 589 -25.57 -10.20 -7.56
CA GLU A 589 -25.10 -10.50 -8.91
C GLU A 589 -24.10 -9.49 -9.48
N LEU A 590 -23.93 -8.33 -8.83
CA LEU A 590 -22.96 -7.32 -9.25
C LEU A 590 -21.54 -7.77 -8.89
N ASP A 591 -20.60 -7.58 -9.81
CA ASP A 591 -19.18 -7.74 -9.51
C ASP A 591 -18.65 -6.59 -8.63
N ASP A 592 -17.48 -6.78 -8.03
CA ASP A 592 -16.88 -5.80 -7.12
C ASP A 592 -16.58 -4.44 -7.79
N VAL A 593 -16.32 -4.41 -9.10
CA VAL A 593 -16.09 -3.16 -9.84
C VAL A 593 -17.41 -2.39 -9.92
N ALA A 594 -18.48 -3.04 -10.34
CA ALA A 594 -19.81 -2.47 -10.44
C ALA A 594 -20.31 -2.01 -9.06
N LEU A 595 -20.12 -2.83 -8.02
CA LEU A 595 -20.45 -2.46 -6.64
C LEU A 595 -19.77 -1.16 -6.22
N THR A 596 -18.46 -1.05 -6.41
CA THR A 596 -17.72 0.17 -6.04
C THR A 596 -18.17 1.39 -6.84
N ARG A 597 -18.36 1.26 -8.16
CA ARG A 597 -18.76 2.39 -9.01
C ARG A 597 -20.17 2.88 -8.70
N LEU A 598 -21.12 1.97 -8.52
CA LEU A 598 -22.54 2.29 -8.29
C LEU A 598 -22.83 2.74 -6.86
N SER A 599 -21.96 2.43 -5.91
CA SER A 599 -22.11 2.83 -4.49
C SER A 599 -21.45 4.16 -4.13
N ARG A 600 -20.83 4.85 -5.10
CA ARG A 600 -20.18 6.13 -4.87
C ARG A 600 -21.19 7.14 -4.28
N PRO A 601 -20.93 7.74 -3.11
CA PRO A 601 -21.83 8.70 -2.49
C PRO A 601 -22.06 9.92 -3.38
N GLU A 602 -23.30 10.42 -3.41
CA GLU A 602 -23.64 11.68 -4.06
C GLU A 602 -22.85 12.84 -3.43
N GLY A 603 -22.31 13.73 -4.26
CA GLY A 603 -21.49 14.87 -3.80
C GLY A 603 -20.04 14.52 -3.38
N LEU A 604 -19.66 13.24 -3.34
CA LEU A 604 -18.25 12.85 -3.23
C LEU A 604 -17.61 12.93 -4.62
N ALA A 605 -16.73 13.91 -4.80
CA ALA A 605 -16.14 14.24 -6.09
C ALA A 605 -14.75 14.85 -5.95
N ASP A 606 -13.99 14.77 -7.05
CA ASP A 606 -12.74 15.50 -7.25
C ASP A 606 -12.93 16.98 -6.96
N GLY A 607 -11.85 17.66 -6.58
CA GLY A 607 -11.87 19.10 -6.45
C GLY A 607 -10.75 19.65 -5.58
N CYS A 608 -11.00 20.82 -5.03
CA CYS A 608 -10.05 21.46 -4.13
C CYS A 608 -10.69 22.28 -3.01
N ILE A 609 -9.91 22.51 -1.95
CA ILE A 609 -10.30 23.32 -0.79
C ILE A 609 -9.38 24.54 -0.69
N THR A 610 -9.96 25.74 -0.76
CA THR A 610 -9.23 27.00 -0.68
C THR A 610 -8.66 27.25 0.72
N ALA A 611 -7.80 28.26 0.87
CA ALA A 611 -7.29 28.68 2.17
C ALA A 611 -8.38 29.18 3.14
N THR A 612 -9.51 29.68 2.61
CA THR A 612 -10.70 30.10 3.37
C THR A 612 -11.60 28.91 3.76
N GLY A 613 -11.32 27.71 3.23
CA GLY A 613 -12.09 26.49 3.50
C GLY A 613 -13.20 26.20 2.48
N ASP A 614 -13.31 27.00 1.41
CA ASP A 614 -14.33 26.80 0.38
C ASP A 614 -14.01 25.58 -0.46
N ARG A 615 -15.00 24.69 -0.64
CA ARG A 615 -14.86 23.49 -1.47
C ARG A 615 -15.32 23.79 -2.90
N ILE A 616 -14.41 23.63 -3.84
CA ILE A 616 -14.67 23.69 -5.28
C ILE A 616 -14.73 22.25 -5.78
N VAL A 617 -15.86 21.87 -6.38
CA VAL A 617 -16.04 20.57 -7.01
C VAL A 617 -15.68 20.72 -8.49
N GLU A 618 -14.64 20.03 -8.92
CA GLU A 618 -14.11 20.13 -10.28
C GLU A 618 -13.36 18.83 -10.61
N GLU A 619 -13.51 18.32 -11.83
CA GLU A 619 -12.80 17.13 -12.28
C GLU A 619 -11.27 17.32 -12.20
N LEU A 620 -10.55 16.28 -11.79
CA LEU A 620 -9.10 16.30 -11.85
C LEU A 620 -8.61 16.34 -13.30
N THR A 621 -8.06 17.47 -13.72
CA THR A 621 -7.56 17.71 -15.09
C THR A 621 -6.19 18.40 -15.09
N LEU A 622 -5.47 18.31 -16.21
CA LEU A 622 -4.26 19.10 -16.48
C LEU A 622 -4.55 20.46 -17.14
N ASP A 623 -5.81 20.78 -17.44
CA ASP A 623 -6.18 22.06 -18.06
C ASP A 623 -5.81 23.23 -17.14
N PRO A 624 -4.88 24.13 -17.52
CA PRO A 624 -4.51 25.28 -16.70
C PRO A 624 -5.65 26.28 -16.48
N ALA A 625 -6.72 26.23 -17.28
CA ALA A 625 -7.89 27.09 -17.10
C ALA A 625 -8.82 26.64 -15.95
N ALA A 626 -8.73 25.38 -15.52
CA ALA A 626 -9.52 24.83 -14.42
C ALA A 626 -9.28 25.60 -13.11
N GLN A 627 -10.33 25.85 -12.33
CA GLN A 627 -10.27 26.73 -11.15
C GLN A 627 -9.28 26.20 -10.10
N CYS A 628 -9.28 24.90 -9.84
CA CYS A 628 -8.34 24.27 -8.93
C CYS A 628 -6.89 24.35 -9.44
N ASN A 629 -6.68 24.42 -10.76
CA ASN A 629 -5.34 24.55 -11.36
C ASN A 629 -4.84 26.01 -11.38
N GLN A 630 -5.75 26.99 -11.38
CA GLN A 630 -5.38 28.39 -11.15
C GLN A 630 -4.93 28.62 -9.69
N LEU A 631 -5.57 27.93 -8.74
CA LEU A 631 -5.24 28.02 -7.32
C LEU A 631 -3.99 27.21 -6.94
N PHE A 632 -3.82 26.02 -7.52
CA PHE A 632 -2.82 25.03 -7.10
C PHE A 632 -2.08 24.44 -8.32
N PRO A 633 -1.38 25.22 -9.15
CA PRO A 633 -0.91 24.79 -10.47
C PRO A 633 -0.12 23.47 -10.47
N PHE A 634 -0.32 22.65 -11.50
CA PHE A 634 0.50 21.44 -11.69
C PHE A 634 1.90 21.81 -12.17
N HIS A 635 2.89 21.28 -11.48
CA HIS A 635 4.27 21.23 -11.94
C HIS A 635 4.57 19.88 -12.60
N ARG A 636 5.81 19.64 -12.99
CA ARG A 636 6.27 18.40 -13.64
C ARG A 636 7.33 17.73 -12.76
N ASN A 637 8.16 16.90 -13.37
CA ASN A 637 9.33 16.29 -12.77
C ASN A 637 10.41 16.13 -13.86
N PRO A 638 11.66 15.76 -13.50
CA PRO A 638 12.76 15.67 -14.46
C PRO A 638 12.47 14.79 -15.67
N ARG A 639 11.82 13.64 -15.47
CA ARG A 639 11.48 12.68 -16.53
C ARG A 639 10.47 13.25 -17.51
N ILE A 640 9.44 13.95 -17.02
CA ILE A 640 8.42 14.55 -17.87
C ILE A 640 9.02 15.70 -18.69
N ILE A 641 9.90 16.53 -18.10
CA ILE A 641 10.63 17.58 -18.83
C ILE A 641 11.56 16.99 -19.91
N ALA A 642 12.06 15.77 -19.70
CA ALA A 642 12.80 14.99 -20.69
C ALA A 642 11.93 14.33 -21.78
N GLY A 643 10.63 14.67 -21.85
CA GLY A 643 9.67 14.15 -22.82
C GLY A 643 8.94 12.87 -22.40
N GLY A 644 9.21 12.36 -21.18
CA GLY A 644 8.56 11.16 -20.66
C GLY A 644 7.07 11.34 -20.37
N PRO A 645 6.29 10.24 -20.28
CA PRO A 645 4.87 10.29 -20.01
C PRO A 645 4.58 10.83 -18.61
N THR A 646 3.44 11.53 -18.47
CA THR A 646 3.01 12.08 -17.19
C THR A 646 2.69 11.00 -16.16
N SER A 647 2.48 9.73 -16.57
CA SER A 647 2.28 8.61 -15.66
C SER A 647 3.50 8.34 -14.78
N SER A 648 4.69 8.79 -15.21
CA SER A 648 5.99 8.51 -14.59
C SER A 648 6.21 7.01 -14.33
N ALA A 649 5.58 6.16 -15.14
CA ALA A 649 5.54 4.71 -14.96
C ALA A 649 6.52 3.97 -15.87
N VAL A 650 7.28 4.65 -16.73
CA VAL A 650 8.25 4.04 -17.66
C VAL A 650 9.65 4.11 -17.04
N LEU A 651 10.15 2.96 -16.56
CA LEU A 651 11.47 2.88 -15.91
C LEU A 651 12.64 2.84 -16.92
N LYS A 652 12.41 2.26 -18.10
CA LYS A 652 13.36 2.20 -19.22
C LYS A 652 12.61 2.40 -20.53
N CYS A 653 13.05 3.36 -21.33
CA CYS A 653 12.47 3.65 -22.65
C CYS A 653 13.04 2.74 -23.74
N GLN A 654 12.31 2.56 -24.83
CA GLN A 654 12.89 2.11 -26.09
C GLN A 654 13.67 3.27 -26.72
N LEU A 655 14.63 2.99 -27.59
CA LEU A 655 15.48 4.01 -28.21
C LEU A 655 15.12 4.22 -29.69
N GLN A 656 15.23 5.48 -30.12
CA GLN A 656 15.18 5.90 -31.52
C GLN A 656 16.42 6.72 -31.87
N PRO A 657 16.83 6.77 -33.16
CA PRO A 657 17.94 7.60 -33.58
C PRO A 657 17.73 9.08 -33.25
N LEU A 658 18.82 9.77 -32.92
CA LEU A 658 18.84 11.23 -32.81
C LEU A 658 18.43 11.88 -34.14
N ASN A 659 17.48 12.82 -34.09
CA ASN A 659 17.04 13.57 -35.25
C ASN A 659 17.25 15.07 -35.04
N ARG A 660 18.27 15.66 -35.68
CA ARG A 660 18.66 17.07 -35.51
C ARG A 660 17.52 18.03 -35.82
N ALA A 661 16.68 17.71 -36.80
CA ALA A 661 15.56 18.55 -37.21
C ALA A 661 14.38 18.52 -36.23
N ALA A 662 14.32 17.54 -35.31
CA ALA A 662 13.18 17.37 -34.40
C ALA A 662 13.19 18.32 -33.20
N TYR A 663 14.32 18.97 -32.88
CA TYR A 663 14.46 19.77 -31.65
C TYR A 663 13.89 21.18 -31.72
N GLY A 664 13.50 21.67 -32.90
CA GLY A 664 13.03 23.04 -33.08
C GLY A 664 14.07 24.14 -32.81
N VAL A 665 15.34 23.77 -32.57
CA VAL A 665 16.49 24.67 -32.36
C VAL A 665 17.66 24.30 -33.27
N SER A 666 18.57 25.25 -33.49
CA SER A 666 19.77 25.03 -34.30
C SER A 666 20.97 24.66 -33.44
N PHE A 667 21.48 23.44 -33.59
CA PHE A 667 22.79 23.04 -33.07
C PHE A 667 23.89 23.40 -34.06
N THR A 668 25.09 23.71 -33.58
CA THR A 668 26.31 23.64 -34.42
C THR A 668 26.67 22.18 -34.71
N ASP A 669 27.53 21.94 -35.70
CA ASP A 669 27.99 20.58 -36.01
C ASP A 669 28.78 19.97 -34.83
N GLU A 670 29.55 20.79 -34.13
CA GLU A 670 30.28 20.39 -32.93
C GLU A 670 29.33 19.99 -31.79
N GLN A 671 28.31 20.80 -31.52
CA GLN A 671 27.29 20.50 -30.51
C GLN A 671 26.54 19.21 -30.86
N TRP A 672 26.20 19.03 -32.14
CA TRP A 672 25.52 17.84 -32.60
C TRP A 672 26.39 16.59 -32.45
N GLN A 673 27.67 16.65 -32.82
CA GLN A 673 28.61 15.54 -32.67
C GLN A 673 28.80 15.15 -31.19
N ARG A 674 28.90 16.15 -30.29
CA ARG A 674 28.97 15.92 -28.85
C ARG A 674 27.69 15.25 -28.32
N LEU A 675 26.52 15.70 -28.77
CA LEU A 675 25.25 15.07 -28.40
C LEU A 675 25.16 13.62 -28.90
N GLN A 676 25.63 13.33 -30.12
CA GLN A 676 25.72 11.96 -30.65
C GLN A 676 26.68 11.09 -29.83
N ALA A 677 27.78 11.65 -29.31
CA ALA A 677 28.70 10.93 -28.44
C ALA A 677 28.07 10.60 -27.07
N VAL A 678 27.17 11.46 -26.55
CA VAL A 678 26.40 11.19 -25.33
C VAL A 678 25.36 10.08 -25.54
N PHE A 679 24.75 10.02 -26.72
CA PHE A 679 23.66 9.09 -27.05
C PHE A 679 24.00 8.18 -28.25
N PRO A 680 25.05 7.34 -28.16
CA PRO A 680 25.50 6.53 -29.29
C PRO A 680 24.47 5.48 -29.74
N GLY A 681 23.59 5.04 -28.82
CA GLY A 681 22.48 4.12 -29.10
C GLY A 681 21.15 4.81 -29.43
N GLY A 682 21.12 6.15 -29.48
CA GLY A 682 19.90 6.94 -29.65
C GLY A 682 19.31 7.44 -28.33
N VAL A 683 18.15 8.10 -28.46
CA VAL A 683 17.40 8.75 -27.38
C VAL A 683 16.06 8.05 -27.15
N CYS A 684 15.41 8.31 -26.02
CA CYS A 684 14.12 7.70 -25.71
C CYS A 684 13.06 7.96 -26.80
N ASP A 685 12.41 6.89 -27.24
CA ASP A 685 11.14 6.90 -27.96
C ASP A 685 10.00 6.73 -26.95
N TRP A 686 9.51 7.84 -26.42
CA TRP A 686 8.41 7.86 -25.46
C TRP A 686 7.04 7.51 -26.08
N SER A 687 6.96 7.34 -27.40
CA SER A 687 5.74 6.87 -28.07
C SER A 687 5.53 5.36 -27.92
N LYS A 688 6.54 4.63 -27.43
CA LYS A 688 6.52 3.18 -27.24
C LYS A 688 6.36 2.80 -25.77
N PRO A 689 5.80 1.62 -25.48
CA PRO A 689 5.83 1.06 -24.13
C PRO A 689 7.25 0.90 -23.60
N GLY A 690 7.40 0.96 -22.27
CA GLY A 690 8.68 0.75 -21.62
C GLY A 690 9.28 -0.63 -21.88
N VAL A 691 10.62 -0.71 -21.91
CA VAL A 691 11.33 -1.99 -22.03
C VAL A 691 11.07 -2.81 -20.76
N GLY A 692 10.59 -4.04 -20.92
CA GLY A 692 10.22 -4.92 -19.79
C GLY A 692 8.87 -4.59 -19.16
N GLN A 693 8.15 -3.56 -19.64
CA GLN A 693 6.81 -3.25 -19.16
C GLN A 693 5.83 -4.34 -19.59
N VAL A 694 5.21 -4.99 -18.62
CA VAL A 694 4.24 -6.09 -18.81
C VAL A 694 3.04 -5.89 -17.87
N PRO A 695 1.86 -6.46 -18.18
CA PRO A 695 0.73 -6.44 -17.25
C PRO A 695 1.03 -7.19 -15.95
N LEU A 696 0.30 -6.87 -14.89
CA LEU A 696 0.28 -7.68 -13.67
C LEU A 696 -0.06 -9.13 -13.99
N LYS A 697 0.75 -10.07 -13.49
CA LYS A 697 0.60 -11.51 -13.72
C LYS A 697 -0.61 -12.09 -12.98
N SER A 698 -0.72 -11.77 -11.70
CA SER A 698 -1.84 -12.14 -10.82
C SER A 698 -1.79 -11.36 -9.51
N THR A 699 -2.87 -11.40 -8.75
CA THR A 699 -2.86 -11.00 -7.33
C THR A 699 -2.45 -12.19 -6.44
N TRP A 700 -2.15 -11.93 -5.17
CA TRP A 700 -1.77 -12.94 -4.18
C TRP A 700 -0.57 -13.81 -4.58
N ILE A 701 0.43 -13.21 -5.25
CA ILE A 701 1.70 -13.88 -5.58
C ILE A 701 2.46 -14.19 -4.29
N ARG A 702 3.08 -15.37 -4.23
CA ARG A 702 3.91 -15.83 -3.11
C ARG A 702 5.37 -15.92 -3.55
N PHE A 703 6.28 -15.64 -2.64
CA PHE A 703 7.72 -15.59 -2.86
C PHE A 703 8.46 -16.64 -2.03
#